data_AF-A0A836L3W2-F1
#
_entry.id   AF-A0A836L3W2-F1
#
_cell.length_a   1.000
_cell.length_b   1.000
_cell.length_c   1.000
_cell.angle_alpha   90.00
_cell.angle_beta   90.00
_cell.angle_gamma   90.00
#
_symmetry.space_group_name_H-M   'P 1'
#
loop_
_entity.id
_entity.type
_entity.pdbx_description
1 polymer ?
#
loop_
_entity_poly.entity_id
_entity_poly.type
_entity_poly.pdbx_seq_one_letter_code
_entity_poly.pdbx_strand_id
1 'polypeptide(L)'
;MTALKEINASAEITPLLACGSDYVKKGTQTLCIRSVYATLDALERLWKIHREQSHLSDSGRAQGLRHYHAVYEASARCVPLSPARWEQWLAGLSGQNPPSTMRPASDVPIVTASVRLHNIQTEAIDSYWHLYRRLCWGSSGAAKAGLATVMEQADGAVSVLPSMVARDTAPSLTELEEALAKPLQEFARLSAESAHLFAHYPLIGRVERIWLSETVAPALGSSTEAVVEALVRRTFKRDLRVPSVALPDLLREYEETEVNEQKVKDILAVGQATLRSSWMESASALHAHMAELTEGKNAPEASGKPGMRSPVHSTRLQELRDALLSVLVKVPNDQGCLPALGLLVQGLLEDHDETSASTEPCRSLNGSQTHFYLHLLHRWFSTYVRSHHRWSVTEMFAAPDDADLWMFLLDRHAVCLTWALATEHPTLEDAAACTRAETQLEYLHRLAISVDKLRAILYSVVHCVQLYRVSVTEFTKTEKREVRLKTAATATQLWMKQIGVETFCRALLNDVLDATAQWEDAQGGYDAEVQQCALLVEVELKLVMYDTMMMLQCAEKSTERLETLVEDALELSDAWRAAKEQTCAPARPEYNDLAIPVVGVVGRCIHRISLHLRKELAAASSVTEAHANLYRKVVQWLKRGIRAMAFFGGDPSSLWDEWTSLVAIPVDSTKQLYSDEFADGAHPRPLLGYTVPPPTGSRAPRQSATAGGLDDLCWERRSVAKVFRKGSATCISEGVSGDHHVTSPLDTRQCGDEESGIRQLKKARLD
;
A
#
# COMPACT_ATOMS: atom_id res chain seq x y z
N MET A 1 -12.93 -39.12 16.18
CA MET A 1 -12.50 -39.81 14.95
C MET A 1 -11.95 -38.84 13.90
N THR A 2 -12.66 -37.77 13.53
CA THR A 2 -12.19 -36.71 12.62
C THR A 2 -10.95 -35.97 13.14
N ALA A 3 -10.93 -35.55 14.41
CA ALA A 3 -9.76 -34.90 15.02
C ALA A 3 -8.50 -35.79 15.04
N LEU A 4 -8.65 -37.11 15.24
CA LEU A 4 -7.54 -38.06 15.17
C LEU A 4 -7.01 -38.27 13.74
N LYS A 5 -7.89 -38.21 12.73
CA LYS A 5 -7.48 -38.24 11.32
C LYS A 5 -6.72 -36.96 10.92
N GLU A 6 -7.12 -35.80 11.43
CA GLU A 6 -6.43 -34.53 11.20
C GLU A 6 -5.07 -34.45 11.91
N ILE A 7 -4.96 -35.03 13.12
CA ILE A 7 -3.69 -35.14 13.85
C ILE A 7 -2.72 -36.07 13.11
N ASN A 8 -3.18 -37.23 12.63
CA ASN A 8 -2.35 -38.16 11.86
C ASN A 8 -1.94 -37.58 10.50
N ALA A 9 -2.84 -36.91 9.79
CA ALA A 9 -2.53 -36.22 8.54
C ALA A 9 -1.51 -35.09 8.76
N SER A 10 -1.64 -34.32 9.85
CA SER A 10 -0.69 -33.25 10.19
C SER A 10 0.70 -33.79 10.51
N ALA A 11 0.79 -34.98 11.12
CA ALA A 11 2.06 -35.65 11.38
C ALA A 11 2.79 -36.03 10.09
N GLU A 12 2.06 -36.55 9.08
CA GLU A 12 2.59 -36.92 7.76
C GLU A 12 3.25 -35.75 7.02
N ILE A 13 2.71 -34.54 7.17
CA ILE A 13 3.16 -33.34 6.45
C ILE A 13 3.85 -32.30 7.34
N THR A 14 4.31 -32.70 8.53
CA THR A 14 4.90 -31.78 9.53
C THR A 14 6.00 -30.87 8.96
N PRO A 15 6.97 -31.37 8.16
CA PRO A 15 8.03 -30.50 7.61
C PRO A 15 7.48 -29.43 6.65
N LEU A 16 6.45 -29.78 5.87
CA LEU A 16 5.79 -28.85 4.96
C LEU A 16 5.02 -27.78 5.76
N LEU A 17 4.26 -28.20 6.77
CA LEU A 17 3.48 -27.29 7.62
C LEU A 17 4.35 -26.35 8.46
N ALA A 18 5.59 -26.74 8.77
CA ALA A 18 6.54 -25.90 9.48
C ALA A 18 7.11 -24.79 8.58
N CYS A 19 7.33 -25.09 7.30
CA CYS A 19 7.85 -24.14 6.31
C CYS A 19 6.84 -23.00 6.09
N GLY A 20 7.27 -21.75 6.35
CA GLY A 20 6.39 -20.58 6.21
C GLY A 20 5.24 -20.52 7.23
N SER A 21 5.27 -21.35 8.28
CA SER A 21 4.25 -21.34 9.34
C SER A 21 4.16 -19.99 10.05
N ASP A 22 5.26 -19.27 10.11
CA ASP A 22 5.35 -17.92 10.66
C ASP A 22 4.53 -16.92 9.83
N TYR A 23 4.56 -17.02 8.50
CA TYR A 23 3.75 -16.19 7.60
C TYR A 23 2.26 -16.50 7.71
N VAL A 24 1.91 -17.78 7.80
CA VAL A 24 0.51 -18.25 7.75
C VAL A 24 -0.18 -18.21 9.12
N LYS A 25 0.52 -18.60 10.20
CA LYS A 25 -0.06 -18.74 11.54
C LYS A 25 0.26 -17.58 12.46
N LYS A 26 1.50 -17.07 12.43
CA LYS A 26 1.94 -16.00 13.33
C LYS A 26 1.74 -14.61 12.75
N GLY A 27 1.52 -14.50 11.44
CA GLY A 27 1.37 -13.23 10.74
C GLY A 27 2.65 -12.38 10.78
N THR A 28 3.82 -12.99 11.03
CA THR A 28 5.12 -12.33 11.02
C THR A 28 5.59 -12.22 9.57
N GLN A 29 4.94 -11.33 8.84
CA GLN A 29 5.27 -11.04 7.45
C GLN A 29 6.61 -10.29 7.40
N THR A 30 7.46 -10.66 6.45
CA THR A 30 8.71 -9.94 6.15
C THR A 30 8.57 -9.22 4.81
N LEU A 31 9.18 -8.05 4.70
CA LEU A 31 9.21 -7.26 3.47
C LEU A 31 10.47 -7.53 2.64
N CYS A 32 11.34 -8.44 3.10
CA CYS A 32 12.55 -8.83 2.41
C CYS A 32 12.27 -9.84 1.29
N ILE A 33 12.48 -9.43 0.04
CA ILE A 33 12.27 -10.28 -1.14
C ILE A 33 13.11 -11.56 -1.04
N ARG A 34 14.39 -11.45 -0.63
CA ARG A 34 15.31 -12.60 -0.51
C ARG A 34 14.81 -13.63 0.51
N SER A 35 14.36 -13.19 1.68
CA SER A 35 13.83 -14.06 2.73
C SER A 35 12.56 -14.80 2.27
N VAL A 36 11.65 -14.07 1.63
CA VAL A 36 10.44 -14.67 1.05
C VAL A 36 10.80 -15.70 -0.01
N TYR A 37 11.70 -15.38 -0.94
CA TYR A 37 12.10 -16.28 -2.02
C TYR A 37 12.80 -17.53 -1.47
N ALA A 38 13.67 -17.40 -0.47
CA ALA A 38 14.29 -18.55 0.20
C ALA A 38 13.25 -19.46 0.86
N THR A 39 12.21 -18.87 1.46
CA THR A 39 11.07 -19.62 2.03
C THR A 39 10.30 -20.34 0.94
N LEU A 40 10.01 -19.68 -0.19
CA LEU A 40 9.32 -20.29 -1.32
C LEU A 40 10.17 -21.41 -1.95
N ASP A 41 11.49 -21.25 -2.07
CA ASP A 41 12.38 -22.32 -2.55
C ASP A 41 12.44 -23.53 -1.62
N ALA A 42 12.36 -23.30 -0.30
CA ALA A 42 12.23 -24.39 0.66
C ALA A 42 10.86 -25.08 0.54
N LEU A 43 9.78 -24.30 0.41
CA LEU A 43 8.42 -24.79 0.22
C LEU A 43 8.32 -25.66 -1.03
N GLU A 44 8.87 -25.20 -2.15
CA GLU A 44 8.86 -25.89 -3.44
C GLU A 44 9.58 -27.23 -3.40
N ARG A 45 10.77 -27.26 -2.77
CA ARG A 45 11.50 -28.52 -2.55
C ARG A 45 10.67 -29.49 -1.70
N LEU A 46 10.10 -29.03 -0.60
CA LEU A 46 9.27 -29.85 0.29
C LEU A 46 7.98 -30.31 -0.40
N TRP A 47 7.38 -29.46 -1.20
CA TRP A 47 6.15 -29.73 -1.94
C TRP A 47 6.38 -30.78 -3.02
N LYS A 48 7.48 -30.68 -3.77
CA LYS A 48 7.88 -31.69 -4.75
C LYS A 48 8.09 -33.06 -4.09
N ILE A 49 8.84 -33.10 -2.99
CA ILE A 49 9.06 -34.34 -2.21
C ILE A 49 7.71 -34.93 -1.76
N HIS A 50 6.80 -34.11 -1.25
CA HIS A 50 5.47 -34.58 -0.82
C HIS A 50 4.63 -35.12 -1.97
N ARG A 51 4.64 -34.46 -3.13
CA ARG A 51 3.87 -34.94 -4.30
C ARG A 51 4.35 -36.28 -4.83
N GLU A 52 5.63 -36.58 -4.69
CA GLU A 52 6.25 -37.85 -5.11
C GLU A 52 6.00 -39.00 -4.11
N GLN A 53 5.49 -38.72 -2.90
CA GLN A 53 5.18 -39.75 -1.91
C GLN A 53 3.86 -40.48 -2.22
N SER A 54 3.97 -41.79 -2.46
CA SER A 54 2.86 -42.69 -2.78
C SER A 54 1.96 -43.04 -1.58
N HIS A 55 2.38 -42.76 -0.34
CA HIS A 55 1.70 -43.21 0.90
C HIS A 55 0.92 -42.12 1.64
N LEU A 56 0.89 -40.88 1.14
CA LEU A 56 0.16 -39.79 1.80
C LEU A 56 -1.35 -40.02 1.79
N SER A 57 -1.98 -39.78 2.92
CA SER A 57 -3.45 -39.75 3.01
C SER A 57 -4.03 -38.60 2.19
N ASP A 58 -5.25 -38.75 1.67
CA ASP A 58 -5.94 -37.66 0.94
C ASP A 58 -6.15 -36.41 1.82
N SER A 59 -6.30 -36.60 3.14
CA SER A 59 -6.35 -35.50 4.10
C SER A 59 -5.01 -34.77 4.21
N GLY A 60 -3.89 -35.50 4.22
CA GLY A 60 -2.54 -34.93 4.19
C GLY A 60 -2.28 -34.17 2.88
N ARG A 61 -2.69 -34.71 1.73
CA ARG A 61 -2.59 -34.02 0.43
C ARG A 61 -3.39 -32.72 0.38
N ALA A 62 -4.64 -32.77 0.85
CA ALA A 62 -5.51 -31.61 0.92
C ALA A 62 -4.96 -30.52 1.85
N GLN A 63 -4.47 -30.91 3.04
CA GLN A 63 -3.89 -29.98 4.01
C GLN A 63 -2.56 -29.39 3.49
N GLY A 64 -1.74 -30.21 2.85
CA GLY A 64 -0.51 -29.77 2.20
C GLY A 64 -0.77 -28.77 1.08
N LEU A 65 -1.76 -29.02 0.23
CA LEU A 65 -2.15 -28.11 -0.87
C LEU A 65 -2.64 -26.76 -0.35
N ARG A 66 -3.47 -26.77 0.71
CA ARG A 66 -3.92 -25.53 1.36
C ARG A 66 -2.78 -24.75 1.98
N HIS A 67 -1.84 -25.43 2.64
CA HIS A 67 -0.68 -24.77 3.22
C HIS A 67 0.24 -24.19 2.16
N TYR A 68 0.51 -24.95 1.09
CA TYR A 68 1.26 -24.49 -0.08
C TYR A 68 0.65 -23.22 -0.68
N HIS A 69 -0.65 -23.24 -0.95
CA HIS A 69 -1.41 -22.08 -1.42
C HIS A 69 -1.34 -20.91 -0.44
N ALA A 70 -1.53 -21.15 0.86
CA ALA A 70 -1.54 -20.11 1.89
C ALA A 70 -0.18 -19.43 2.06
N VAL A 71 0.94 -20.16 1.97
CA VAL A 71 2.29 -19.57 2.05
C VAL A 71 2.55 -18.67 0.85
N TYR A 72 2.18 -19.11 -0.37
CA TYR A 72 2.28 -18.27 -1.56
C TYR A 72 1.36 -17.05 -1.51
N GLU A 73 0.11 -17.22 -1.08
CA GLU A 73 -0.86 -16.14 -0.93
C GLU A 73 -0.39 -15.08 0.08
N ALA A 74 0.13 -15.51 1.23
CA ALA A 74 0.73 -14.61 2.21
C ALA A 74 1.95 -13.88 1.65
N SER A 75 2.82 -14.60 0.93
CA SER A 75 4.03 -14.04 0.32
C SER A 75 3.72 -12.98 -0.73
N ALA A 76 2.81 -13.28 -1.66
CA ALA A 76 2.42 -12.39 -2.74
C ALA A 76 1.77 -11.09 -2.24
N ARG A 77 1.08 -11.13 -1.10
CA ARG A 77 0.48 -9.92 -0.49
C ARG A 77 1.51 -8.99 0.14
N CYS A 78 2.70 -9.49 0.48
CA CYS A 78 3.73 -8.72 1.18
C CYS A 78 4.80 -8.18 0.24
N VAL A 79 5.26 -9.00 -0.70
CA VAL A 79 6.34 -8.65 -1.65
C VAL A 79 5.94 -8.94 -3.10
N PRO A 80 6.47 -8.19 -4.07
CA PRO A 80 6.23 -8.47 -5.48
C PRO A 80 6.86 -9.81 -5.86
N LEU A 81 6.09 -10.65 -6.54
CA LEU A 81 6.57 -11.91 -7.09
C LEU A 81 6.89 -11.76 -8.57
N SER A 82 8.00 -12.35 -9.01
CA SER A 82 8.37 -12.40 -10.42
C SER A 82 7.42 -13.31 -11.22
N PRO A 83 7.29 -13.13 -12.55
CA PRO A 83 6.44 -13.98 -13.40
C PRO A 83 6.71 -15.48 -13.22
N ALA A 84 7.98 -15.87 -13.15
CA ALA A 84 8.38 -17.26 -12.92
C ALA A 84 7.84 -17.84 -11.61
N ARG A 85 7.72 -17.03 -10.54
CA ARG A 85 7.16 -17.47 -9.26
C ARG A 85 5.65 -17.65 -9.31
N TRP A 86 4.95 -16.79 -10.06
CA TRP A 86 3.53 -16.97 -10.34
C TRP A 86 3.27 -18.26 -11.12
N GLU A 87 4.05 -18.51 -12.17
CA GLU A 87 3.96 -19.76 -12.95
C GLU A 87 4.27 -21.00 -12.11
N GLN A 88 5.30 -20.92 -11.27
CA GLN A 88 5.66 -22.00 -10.35
C GLN A 88 4.52 -22.31 -9.37
N TRP A 89 3.90 -21.27 -8.80
CA TRP A 89 2.72 -21.44 -7.93
C TRP A 89 1.58 -22.15 -8.68
N LEU A 90 1.22 -21.67 -9.87
CA LEU A 90 0.15 -22.28 -10.67
C LEU A 90 0.45 -23.74 -11.03
N ALA A 91 1.69 -24.05 -11.40
CA ALA A 91 2.13 -25.41 -11.70
C ALA A 91 2.07 -26.31 -10.46
N GLY A 92 2.43 -25.78 -9.29
CA GLY A 92 2.34 -26.46 -8.01
C GLY A 92 0.91 -26.79 -7.60
N LEU A 93 -0.05 -25.90 -7.89
CA LEU A 93 -1.49 -26.13 -7.71
C LEU A 93 -2.04 -27.14 -8.72
N SER A 94 -1.64 -27.05 -9.99
CA SER A 94 -2.22 -27.83 -11.09
C SER A 94 -1.72 -29.28 -11.15
N GLY A 95 -0.54 -29.58 -10.62
CA GLY A 95 0.14 -30.87 -10.81
C GLY A 95 -0.34 -32.05 -9.95
N GLN A 96 -1.48 -31.97 -9.26
CA GLN A 96 -1.95 -33.01 -8.32
C GLN A 96 -2.53 -34.27 -8.96
N ASN A 97 -2.57 -34.40 -10.29
CA ASN A 97 -3.11 -35.58 -10.96
C ASN A 97 -2.00 -36.60 -11.26
N PRO A 98 -1.85 -37.71 -10.50
CA PRO A 98 -1.12 -38.85 -11.02
C PRO A 98 -1.90 -39.40 -12.24
N PRO A 99 -1.21 -39.76 -13.34
CA PRO A 99 -1.86 -40.49 -14.42
C PRO A 99 -2.43 -41.78 -13.85
N SER A 100 -3.76 -41.88 -13.88
CA SER A 100 -4.52 -43.07 -13.50
C SER A 100 -3.99 -44.27 -14.28
N THR A 101 -3.11 -45.04 -13.66
CA THR A 101 -2.78 -46.38 -14.14
C THR A 101 -3.94 -47.26 -13.69
N MET A 102 -4.82 -47.55 -14.65
CA MET A 102 -5.95 -48.47 -14.48
C MET A 102 -5.53 -49.72 -13.69
N ARG A 103 -6.10 -49.90 -12.50
CA ARG A 103 -6.31 -51.22 -11.93
C ARG A 103 -7.67 -51.24 -11.23
N PRO A 104 -8.68 -51.94 -11.78
CA PRO A 104 -9.98 -52.02 -11.15
C PRO A 104 -9.93 -53.12 -10.09
N ALA A 105 -10.10 -52.75 -8.81
CA ALA A 105 -10.59 -53.69 -7.80
C ALA A 105 -11.16 -52.95 -6.59
N SER A 106 -12.43 -53.25 -6.30
CA SER A 106 -13.15 -53.11 -5.02
C SER A 106 -13.75 -51.75 -4.64
N ASP A 107 -15.08 -51.69 -4.80
CA ASP A 107 -16.14 -50.98 -4.06
C ASP A 107 -15.75 -49.93 -3.00
N VAL A 108 -15.93 -48.65 -3.40
CA VAL A 108 -16.33 -47.43 -2.66
C VAL A 108 -15.86 -47.29 -1.19
N PRO A 109 -14.86 -46.40 -0.93
CA PRO A 109 -15.12 -44.97 -0.69
C PRO A 109 -14.11 -44.01 -1.38
N ILE A 110 -13.49 -44.48 -2.47
CA ILE A 110 -12.43 -43.74 -3.19
C ILE A 110 -12.98 -42.54 -3.98
N VAL A 111 -14.28 -42.54 -4.33
CA VAL A 111 -14.92 -41.51 -5.16
C VAL A 111 -15.13 -40.18 -4.41
N THR A 112 -15.30 -40.17 -3.09
CA THR A 112 -15.54 -38.92 -2.32
C THR A 112 -14.27 -38.19 -1.93
N ALA A 113 -13.15 -38.89 -1.78
CA ALA A 113 -11.89 -38.30 -1.33
C ALA A 113 -11.13 -37.59 -2.48
N SER A 114 -11.21 -38.13 -3.70
CA SER A 114 -10.70 -37.47 -4.92
C SER A 114 -11.48 -36.19 -5.24
N VAL A 115 -12.80 -36.18 -5.03
CA VAL A 115 -13.66 -35.00 -5.23
C VAL A 115 -13.29 -33.87 -4.25
N ARG A 116 -13.01 -34.19 -2.98
CA ARG A 116 -12.62 -33.16 -2.00
C ARG A 116 -11.29 -32.49 -2.35
N LEU A 117 -10.30 -33.27 -2.76
CA LEU A 117 -9.00 -32.74 -3.18
C LEU A 117 -9.14 -31.88 -4.45
N HIS A 118 -9.94 -32.33 -5.42
CA HIS A 118 -10.24 -31.58 -6.62
C HIS A 118 -10.94 -30.25 -6.33
N ASN A 119 -11.93 -30.23 -5.44
CA ASN A 119 -12.61 -28.99 -5.05
C ASN A 119 -11.64 -27.99 -4.40
N ILE A 120 -10.77 -28.46 -3.49
CA ILE A 120 -9.74 -27.60 -2.86
C ILE A 120 -8.77 -27.07 -3.91
N GLN A 121 -8.41 -27.89 -4.90
CA GLN A 121 -7.53 -27.49 -5.99
C GLN A 121 -8.18 -26.39 -6.84
N THR A 122 -9.44 -26.56 -7.22
CA THR A 122 -10.20 -25.55 -7.97
C THR A 122 -10.33 -24.25 -7.17
N GLU A 123 -10.73 -24.33 -5.89
CA GLU A 123 -10.80 -23.16 -4.99
C GLU A 123 -9.45 -22.42 -4.89
N ALA A 124 -8.33 -23.16 -4.79
CA ALA A 124 -6.99 -22.58 -4.75
C ALA A 124 -6.58 -21.92 -6.07
N ILE A 125 -6.91 -22.54 -7.21
CA ILE A 125 -6.66 -21.97 -8.55
C ILE A 125 -7.50 -20.71 -8.79
N ASP A 126 -8.77 -20.70 -8.37
CA ASP A 126 -9.63 -19.53 -8.45
C ASP A 126 -9.10 -18.38 -7.58
N SER A 127 -8.67 -18.70 -6.35
CA SER A 127 -8.02 -17.75 -5.44
C SER A 127 -6.72 -17.19 -6.04
N TYR A 128 -5.90 -18.05 -6.65
CA TYR A 128 -4.69 -17.67 -7.39
C TYR A 128 -5.01 -16.65 -8.48
N TRP A 129 -5.96 -16.95 -9.37
CA TRP A 129 -6.29 -16.07 -10.49
C TRP A 129 -6.91 -14.76 -10.04
N HIS A 130 -7.71 -14.79 -8.97
CA HIS A 130 -8.22 -13.58 -8.35
C HIS A 130 -7.08 -12.69 -7.82
N LEU A 131 -6.12 -13.28 -7.09
CA LEU A 131 -4.99 -12.54 -6.55
C LEU A 131 -4.05 -12.04 -7.64
N TYR A 132 -3.76 -12.86 -8.65
CA TYR A 132 -2.92 -12.50 -9.79
C TYR A 132 -3.48 -11.29 -10.53
N ARG A 133 -4.78 -11.28 -10.87
CA ARG A 133 -5.41 -10.12 -11.54
C ARG A 133 -5.35 -8.85 -10.69
N ARG A 134 -5.50 -9.00 -9.38
CA ARG A 134 -5.48 -7.89 -8.43
C ARG A 134 -4.08 -7.27 -8.28
N LEU A 135 -3.06 -8.09 -8.10
CA LEU A 135 -1.68 -7.66 -7.81
C LEU A 135 -0.86 -7.35 -9.06
N CYS A 136 -1.07 -8.10 -10.15
CA CYS A 136 -0.42 -7.90 -11.44
C CYS A 136 -1.25 -6.98 -12.36
N TRP A 137 -2.15 -6.17 -11.77
CA TRP A 137 -2.94 -5.17 -12.51
C TRP A 137 -2.03 -4.29 -13.36
N GLY A 138 -2.48 -3.94 -14.56
CA GLY A 138 -1.68 -3.17 -15.52
C GLY A 138 -0.79 -4.04 -16.41
N SER A 139 -0.63 -5.34 -16.14
CA SER A 139 0.03 -6.26 -17.07
C SER A 139 -0.92 -6.84 -18.13
N SER A 140 -0.34 -7.22 -19.27
CA SER A 140 -1.02 -7.97 -20.32
C SER A 140 -1.53 -9.33 -19.83
N GLY A 141 -0.77 -10.00 -18.96
CA GLY A 141 -1.17 -11.27 -18.35
C GLY A 141 -2.43 -11.15 -17.49
N ALA A 142 -2.50 -10.13 -16.62
CA ALA A 142 -3.68 -9.87 -15.80
C ALA A 142 -4.90 -9.51 -16.65
N ALA A 143 -4.73 -8.73 -17.73
CA ALA A 143 -5.80 -8.39 -18.64
C ALA A 143 -6.38 -9.63 -19.37
N LYS A 144 -5.52 -10.55 -19.83
CA LYS A 144 -5.94 -11.82 -20.46
C LYS A 144 -6.67 -12.73 -19.48
N ALA A 145 -6.15 -12.89 -18.25
CA ALA A 145 -6.83 -13.64 -17.20
C ALA A 145 -8.17 -13.00 -16.84
N GLY A 146 -8.24 -11.66 -16.78
CA GLY A 146 -9.48 -10.91 -16.60
C GLY A 146 -10.50 -11.23 -17.68
N LEU A 147 -10.10 -11.15 -18.94
CA LEU A 147 -10.97 -11.43 -20.09
C LEU A 147 -11.55 -12.85 -20.07
N ALA A 148 -10.74 -13.85 -19.70
CA ALA A 148 -11.21 -15.22 -19.53
C ALA A 148 -12.31 -15.32 -18.45
N THR A 149 -12.10 -14.70 -17.28
CA THR A 149 -13.12 -14.68 -16.22
C THR A 149 -14.39 -13.94 -16.65
N VAL A 150 -14.27 -12.82 -17.38
CA VAL A 150 -15.44 -12.11 -17.89
C VAL A 150 -16.25 -12.99 -18.84
N MET A 151 -15.57 -13.78 -19.67
CA MET A 151 -16.23 -14.72 -20.58
C MET A 151 -16.98 -15.83 -19.88
N GLU A 152 -16.39 -16.46 -18.86
CA GLU A 152 -17.08 -17.47 -18.05
C GLU A 152 -18.36 -16.90 -17.40
N GLN A 153 -18.31 -15.66 -16.93
CA GLN A 153 -19.48 -14.99 -16.36
C GLN A 153 -20.53 -14.63 -17.42
N ALA A 154 -20.08 -14.20 -18.59
CA ALA A 154 -20.92 -13.84 -19.71
C ALA A 154 -21.68 -15.07 -20.26
N ASP A 155 -21.00 -16.20 -20.40
CA ASP A 155 -21.62 -17.48 -20.80
C ASP A 155 -22.65 -17.96 -19.77
N GLY A 156 -22.34 -17.80 -18.48
CA GLY A 156 -23.29 -18.08 -17.41
C GLY A 156 -24.56 -17.22 -17.49
N ALA A 157 -24.44 -15.94 -17.80
CA ALA A 157 -25.56 -15.01 -17.90
C ALA A 157 -26.49 -15.33 -19.10
N VAL A 158 -25.93 -15.80 -20.22
CA VAL A 158 -26.70 -16.16 -21.42
C VAL A 158 -27.72 -17.27 -21.14
N SER A 159 -27.39 -18.22 -20.25
CA SER A 159 -28.28 -19.32 -19.89
C SER A 159 -29.63 -18.88 -19.30
N VAL A 160 -29.72 -17.66 -18.77
CA VAL A 160 -30.92 -17.09 -18.14
C VAL A 160 -31.80 -16.35 -19.16
N LEU A 161 -31.23 -15.89 -20.28
CA LEU A 161 -31.91 -15.06 -21.29
C LEU A 161 -33.15 -15.71 -21.94
N PRO A 162 -33.19 -17.01 -22.28
CA PRO A 162 -34.36 -17.63 -22.90
C PRO A 162 -35.63 -17.51 -22.05
N SER A 163 -35.50 -17.40 -20.72
CA SER A 163 -36.63 -17.22 -19.80
C SER A 163 -37.30 -15.84 -19.91
N MET A 164 -36.59 -14.84 -20.42
CA MET A 164 -37.11 -13.48 -20.62
C MET A 164 -37.99 -13.38 -21.87
N VAL A 165 -37.65 -14.14 -22.92
CA VAL A 165 -38.36 -14.14 -24.21
C VAL A 165 -39.70 -14.89 -24.13
N ALA A 166 -39.87 -15.77 -23.14
CA ALA A 166 -41.14 -16.48 -22.89
C ALA A 166 -42.30 -15.56 -22.49
N ARG A 167 -42.08 -14.25 -22.34
CA ARG A 167 -43.08 -13.24 -21.97
C ARG A 167 -43.70 -12.52 -23.17
N ASP A 168 -43.83 -13.13 -24.36
CA ASP A 168 -44.56 -12.62 -25.56
C ASP A 168 -44.36 -11.13 -25.98
N THR A 169 -43.39 -10.42 -25.38
CA THR A 169 -43.07 -9.02 -25.59
C THR A 169 -41.56 -8.89 -25.64
N ALA A 170 -41.05 -8.14 -26.62
CA ALA A 170 -39.62 -7.92 -26.75
C ALA A 170 -39.12 -7.16 -25.49
N PRO A 171 -38.07 -7.65 -24.80
CA PRO A 171 -37.51 -6.96 -23.66
C PRO A 171 -37.04 -5.56 -24.05
N SER A 172 -37.33 -4.60 -23.19
CA SER A 172 -36.80 -3.24 -23.31
C SER A 172 -35.27 -3.24 -23.10
N LEU A 173 -34.60 -2.19 -23.59
CA LEU A 173 -33.16 -2.02 -23.39
C LEU A 173 -32.78 -2.05 -21.90
N THR A 174 -33.60 -1.47 -21.03
CA THR A 174 -33.36 -1.45 -19.58
C THR A 174 -33.47 -2.84 -18.96
N GLU A 175 -34.46 -3.64 -19.35
CA GLU A 175 -34.61 -5.02 -18.86
C GLU A 175 -33.45 -5.91 -19.32
N LEU A 176 -32.98 -5.74 -20.56
CA LEU A 176 -31.83 -6.48 -21.05
C LEU A 176 -30.53 -6.03 -20.38
N GLU A 177 -30.36 -4.73 -20.16
CA GLU A 177 -29.22 -4.19 -19.41
C GLU A 177 -29.18 -4.73 -17.99
N GLU A 178 -30.32 -4.83 -17.30
CA GLU A 178 -30.40 -5.43 -15.96
C GLU A 178 -30.03 -6.92 -15.98
N ALA A 179 -30.51 -7.67 -16.98
CA ALA A 179 -30.18 -9.09 -17.15
C ALA A 179 -28.68 -9.34 -17.39
N LEU A 180 -28.06 -8.44 -18.15
CA LEU A 180 -26.66 -8.52 -18.57
C LEU A 180 -25.74 -7.58 -17.77
N ALA A 181 -26.24 -7.00 -16.67
CA ALA A 181 -25.55 -5.93 -15.97
C ALA A 181 -24.14 -6.31 -15.54
N LYS A 182 -24.00 -7.51 -14.97
CA LYS A 182 -22.72 -8.02 -14.46
C LYS A 182 -21.67 -8.20 -15.56
N PRO A 183 -21.90 -8.99 -16.64
CA PRO A 183 -20.89 -9.14 -17.69
C PRO A 183 -20.60 -7.81 -18.42
N LEU A 184 -21.61 -6.98 -18.68
CA LEU A 184 -21.40 -5.66 -19.32
C LEU A 184 -20.52 -4.74 -18.46
N GLN A 185 -20.75 -4.72 -17.14
CA GLN A 185 -19.95 -3.95 -16.21
C GLN A 185 -18.51 -4.46 -16.15
N GLU A 186 -18.32 -5.79 -16.08
CA GLU A 186 -16.99 -6.39 -16.03
C GLU A 186 -16.19 -6.14 -17.32
N PHE A 187 -16.84 -6.16 -18.49
CA PHE A 187 -16.23 -5.70 -19.74
C PHE A 187 -15.82 -4.23 -19.68
N ALA A 188 -16.73 -3.34 -19.28
CA ALA A 188 -16.45 -1.90 -19.16
C ALA A 188 -15.30 -1.61 -18.20
N ARG A 189 -15.27 -2.31 -17.06
CA ARG A 189 -14.19 -2.23 -16.08
C ARG A 189 -12.87 -2.71 -16.66
N LEU A 190 -12.84 -3.89 -17.27
CA LEU A 190 -11.62 -4.46 -17.85
C LEU A 190 -11.07 -3.56 -18.97
N SER A 191 -11.94 -2.98 -19.80
CA SER A 191 -11.55 -1.99 -20.81
C SER A 191 -10.91 -0.75 -20.17
N ALA A 192 -11.52 -0.16 -19.14
CA ALA A 192 -10.96 0.99 -18.45
C ALA A 192 -9.60 0.69 -17.80
N GLU A 193 -9.47 -0.49 -17.19
CA GLU A 193 -8.23 -0.95 -16.54
C GLU A 193 -7.10 -1.29 -17.54
N SER A 194 -7.44 -1.55 -18.81
CA SER A 194 -6.50 -2.00 -19.84
C SER A 194 -6.21 -0.95 -20.91
N ALA A 195 -6.70 0.28 -20.76
CA ALA A 195 -6.61 1.33 -21.78
C ALA A 195 -5.17 1.76 -22.14
N HIS A 196 -4.18 1.48 -21.29
CA HIS A 196 -2.76 1.69 -21.58
C HIS A 196 -2.13 0.56 -22.40
N LEU A 197 -2.76 -0.61 -22.46
CA LEU A 197 -2.28 -1.78 -23.19
C LEU A 197 -2.60 -1.67 -24.68
N PHE A 198 -1.93 -0.75 -25.37
CA PHE A 198 -2.18 -0.34 -26.76
C PHE A 198 -2.52 -1.48 -27.74
N ALA A 199 -1.80 -2.62 -27.65
CA ALA A 199 -2.00 -3.78 -28.52
C ALA A 199 -3.01 -4.82 -28.00
N HIS A 200 -3.20 -4.93 -26.68
CA HIS A 200 -4.07 -5.94 -26.07
C HIS A 200 -5.48 -5.42 -25.79
N TYR A 201 -5.63 -4.11 -25.56
CA TYR A 201 -6.91 -3.44 -25.32
C TYR A 201 -7.98 -3.80 -26.37
N PRO A 202 -7.69 -3.78 -27.69
CA PRO A 202 -8.69 -4.07 -28.72
C PRO A 202 -9.38 -5.42 -28.58
N LEU A 203 -8.69 -6.41 -28.03
CA LEU A 203 -9.22 -7.76 -27.89
C LEU A 203 -10.46 -7.76 -26.97
N ILE A 204 -10.46 -6.96 -25.91
CA ILE A 204 -11.56 -6.89 -24.93
C ILE A 204 -12.84 -6.45 -25.62
N GLY A 205 -12.79 -5.32 -26.34
CA GLY A 205 -13.94 -4.78 -27.05
C GLY A 205 -14.42 -5.67 -28.18
N ARG A 206 -13.50 -6.29 -28.92
CA ARG A 206 -13.85 -7.26 -29.97
C ARG A 206 -14.59 -8.47 -29.40
N VAL A 207 -14.10 -9.03 -28.30
CA VAL A 207 -14.71 -10.18 -27.63
C VAL A 207 -16.10 -9.82 -27.08
N GLU A 208 -16.27 -8.63 -26.49
CA GLU A 208 -17.59 -8.15 -26.06
C GLU A 208 -18.57 -8.05 -27.24
N ARG A 209 -18.14 -7.48 -28.38
CA ARG A 209 -18.99 -7.39 -29.58
C ARG A 209 -19.36 -8.76 -30.15
N ILE A 210 -18.42 -9.68 -30.22
CA ILE A 210 -18.67 -11.06 -30.68
C ILE A 210 -19.67 -11.73 -29.75
N TRP A 211 -19.49 -11.64 -28.44
CA TRP A 211 -20.42 -12.21 -27.47
C TRP A 211 -21.84 -11.62 -27.61
N LEU A 212 -21.95 -10.29 -27.75
CA LEU A 212 -23.24 -9.64 -27.97
C LEU A 212 -23.92 -10.12 -29.27
N SER A 213 -23.17 -10.16 -30.37
CA SER A 213 -23.72 -10.46 -31.70
C SER A 213 -23.94 -11.95 -31.96
N GLU A 214 -23.03 -12.82 -31.52
CA GLU A 214 -23.01 -14.25 -31.84
C GLU A 214 -23.56 -15.13 -30.70
N THR A 215 -23.71 -14.60 -29.49
CA THR A 215 -24.20 -15.37 -28.34
C THR A 215 -25.50 -14.80 -27.77
N VAL A 216 -25.53 -13.51 -27.44
CA VAL A 216 -26.71 -12.86 -26.84
C VAL A 216 -27.83 -12.69 -27.86
N ALA A 217 -27.54 -12.16 -29.06
CA ALA A 217 -28.56 -11.95 -30.10
C ALA A 217 -29.27 -13.27 -30.50
N PRO A 218 -28.55 -14.38 -30.78
CA PRO A 218 -29.20 -15.65 -31.10
C PRO A 218 -30.01 -16.24 -29.95
N ALA A 219 -29.58 -16.06 -28.70
CA ALA A 219 -30.30 -16.54 -27.52
C ALA A 219 -31.64 -15.82 -27.30
N LEU A 220 -31.76 -14.57 -27.76
CA LEU A 220 -32.96 -13.75 -27.59
C LEU A 220 -33.89 -13.74 -28.82
N GLY A 221 -33.37 -14.10 -29.99
CA GLY A 221 -34.11 -14.12 -31.25
C GLY A 221 -34.24 -12.73 -31.91
N SER A 222 -34.81 -12.71 -33.12
CA SER A 222 -34.84 -11.53 -34.02
C SER A 222 -35.62 -10.33 -33.49
N SER A 223 -36.53 -10.51 -32.52
CA SER A 223 -37.30 -9.42 -31.92
C SER A 223 -36.47 -8.45 -31.06
N THR A 224 -35.24 -8.82 -30.71
CA THR A 224 -34.36 -8.04 -29.81
C THR A 224 -33.12 -7.48 -30.50
N GLU A 225 -32.98 -7.68 -31.81
CA GLU A 225 -31.79 -7.31 -32.59
C GLU A 225 -31.44 -5.82 -32.44
N ALA A 226 -32.43 -4.93 -32.52
CA ALA A 226 -32.23 -3.48 -32.35
C ALA A 226 -31.69 -3.09 -30.96
N VAL A 227 -32.04 -3.87 -29.92
CA VAL A 227 -31.59 -3.63 -28.54
C VAL A 227 -30.15 -4.09 -28.37
N VAL A 228 -29.82 -5.28 -28.89
CA VAL A 228 -28.44 -5.80 -28.90
C VAL A 228 -27.52 -4.90 -29.72
N GLU A 229 -27.98 -4.42 -30.89
CA GLU A 229 -27.27 -3.45 -31.71
C GLU A 229 -26.98 -2.15 -30.96
N ALA A 230 -27.89 -1.69 -30.09
CA ALA A 230 -27.66 -0.53 -29.24
C ALA A 230 -26.53 -0.76 -28.21
N LEU A 231 -26.41 -1.99 -27.65
CA LEU A 231 -25.30 -2.37 -26.78
C LEU A 231 -23.98 -2.45 -27.57
N VAL A 232 -23.98 -3.08 -28.75
CA VAL A 232 -22.82 -3.15 -29.65
C VAL A 232 -22.34 -1.75 -30.01
N ARG A 233 -23.22 -0.83 -30.39
CA ARG A 233 -22.87 0.59 -30.65
C ARG A 233 -22.19 1.26 -29.46
N ARG A 234 -22.55 0.92 -28.22
CA ARG A 234 -21.90 1.50 -27.02
C ARG A 234 -20.47 1.01 -26.88
N THR A 235 -20.21 -0.26 -27.17
CA THR A 235 -18.83 -0.80 -27.17
C THR A 235 -17.96 -0.04 -28.17
N PHE A 236 -18.43 0.19 -29.40
CA PHE A 236 -17.73 1.02 -30.40
C PHE A 236 -17.47 2.43 -29.87
N LYS A 237 -18.47 3.10 -29.29
CA LYS A 237 -18.31 4.46 -28.74
C LYS A 237 -17.26 4.54 -27.64
N ARG A 238 -17.14 3.50 -26.82
CA ARG A 238 -16.11 3.39 -25.78
C ARG A 238 -14.74 3.20 -26.41
N ASP A 239 -14.60 2.21 -27.29
CA ASP A 239 -13.31 1.80 -27.85
C ASP A 239 -12.72 2.83 -28.81
N LEU A 240 -13.54 3.57 -29.55
CA LEU A 240 -13.10 4.64 -30.45
C LEU A 240 -12.49 5.86 -29.73
N ARG A 241 -12.69 5.97 -28.41
CA ARG A 241 -12.12 7.04 -27.58
C ARG A 241 -10.75 6.70 -26.99
N VAL A 242 -10.32 5.45 -27.13
CA VAL A 242 -9.06 4.96 -26.55
C VAL A 242 -8.08 4.65 -27.68
N PRO A 243 -6.88 5.26 -27.67
CA PRO A 243 -5.85 4.93 -28.65
C PRO A 243 -5.46 3.45 -28.60
N SER A 244 -5.48 2.78 -29.76
CA SER A 244 -5.10 1.37 -29.89
C SER A 244 -4.67 1.01 -31.31
N VAL A 245 -3.95 -0.12 -31.46
CA VAL A 245 -3.50 -0.61 -32.79
C VAL A 245 -4.64 -0.87 -33.77
N ALA A 246 -5.81 -1.28 -33.26
CA ALA A 246 -6.95 -1.67 -34.08
C ALA A 246 -7.87 -0.48 -34.42
N LEU A 247 -7.59 0.72 -33.91
CA LEU A 247 -8.46 1.89 -34.08
C LEU A 247 -8.79 2.21 -35.56
N PRO A 248 -7.85 2.10 -36.53
CA PRO A 248 -8.17 2.31 -37.96
C PRO A 248 -9.19 1.30 -38.51
N ASP A 249 -9.05 0.03 -38.14
CA ASP A 249 -9.95 -1.04 -38.61
C ASP A 249 -11.30 -0.97 -37.89
N LEU A 250 -11.31 -0.60 -36.60
CA LEU A 250 -12.52 -0.38 -35.81
C LEU A 250 -13.38 0.76 -36.38
N LEU A 251 -12.76 1.81 -36.91
CA LEU A 251 -13.47 2.90 -37.58
C LEU A 251 -14.15 2.43 -38.86
N ARG A 252 -13.46 1.60 -39.65
CA ARG A 252 -14.02 1.01 -40.87
C ARG A 252 -15.17 0.05 -40.54
N GLU A 253 -14.99 -0.80 -39.54
CA GLU A 253 -16.03 -1.71 -39.03
C GLU A 253 -17.29 -0.93 -38.61
N TYR A 254 -17.13 0.19 -37.89
CA TYR A 254 -18.27 1.02 -37.49
C TYR A 254 -18.97 1.70 -38.69
N GLU A 255 -18.20 2.20 -39.66
CA GLU A 255 -18.74 2.82 -40.88
C GLU A 255 -19.52 1.82 -41.75
N GLU A 256 -19.04 0.58 -41.84
CA GLU A 256 -19.69 -0.49 -42.59
C GLU A 256 -20.96 -1.03 -41.90
N THR A 257 -21.05 -0.91 -40.56
CA THR A 257 -22.16 -1.46 -39.77
C THR A 257 -23.29 -0.47 -39.45
N GLU A 258 -23.01 0.83 -39.36
CA GLU A 258 -24.02 1.83 -38.99
C GLU A 258 -24.74 2.42 -40.21
N VAL A 259 -26.06 2.22 -40.28
CA VAL A 259 -26.91 2.70 -41.39
C VAL A 259 -27.23 4.20 -41.26
N ASN A 260 -27.14 4.78 -40.06
CA ASN A 260 -27.48 6.19 -39.84
C ASN A 260 -26.29 7.13 -40.12
N GLU A 261 -26.32 7.82 -41.27
CA GLU A 261 -25.25 8.73 -41.72
C GLU A 261 -24.84 9.80 -40.69
N GLN A 262 -25.78 10.36 -39.93
CA GLN A 262 -25.47 11.37 -38.93
C GLN A 262 -24.71 10.77 -37.74
N LYS A 263 -25.11 9.58 -37.27
CA LYS A 263 -24.39 8.85 -36.21
C LYS A 263 -23.01 8.41 -36.67
N VAL A 264 -22.89 7.94 -37.92
CA VAL A 264 -21.61 7.64 -38.56
C VAL A 264 -20.70 8.87 -38.48
N LYS A 265 -21.18 10.02 -38.95
CA LYS A 265 -20.40 11.26 -38.96
C LYS A 265 -19.92 11.68 -37.57
N ASP A 266 -20.79 11.64 -36.57
CA ASP A 266 -20.45 12.07 -35.20
C ASP A 266 -19.41 11.14 -34.55
N ILE A 267 -19.54 9.82 -34.75
CA ILE A 267 -18.63 8.83 -34.17
C ILE A 267 -17.31 8.74 -34.92
N LEU A 268 -17.32 8.84 -36.27
CA LEU A 268 -16.10 8.95 -37.07
C LEU A 268 -15.30 10.19 -36.68
N ALA A 269 -15.96 11.33 -36.39
CA ALA A 269 -15.26 12.52 -35.93
C ALA A 269 -14.51 12.27 -34.61
N VAL A 270 -15.12 11.54 -33.66
CA VAL A 270 -14.49 11.16 -32.40
C VAL A 270 -13.28 10.26 -32.64
N GLY A 271 -13.43 9.16 -33.40
CA GLY A 271 -12.30 8.26 -33.60
C GLY A 271 -11.21 8.85 -34.50
N GLN A 272 -11.52 9.73 -35.45
CA GLN A 272 -10.51 10.51 -36.17
C GLN A 272 -9.75 11.47 -35.24
N ALA A 273 -10.41 12.08 -34.26
CA ALA A 273 -9.75 12.89 -33.25
C ALA A 273 -8.81 12.04 -32.38
N THR A 274 -9.23 10.84 -32.00
CA THR A 274 -8.39 9.87 -31.27
C THR A 274 -7.18 9.44 -32.09
N LEU A 275 -7.36 9.12 -33.38
CA LEU A 275 -6.26 8.73 -34.30
C LEU A 275 -5.20 9.82 -34.44
N ARG A 276 -5.62 11.09 -34.45
CA ARG A 276 -4.72 12.27 -34.58
C ARG A 276 -4.23 12.78 -33.21
N SER A 277 -4.50 12.06 -32.12
CA SER A 277 -4.10 12.49 -30.79
C SER A 277 -2.61 12.22 -30.54
N SER A 278 -1.96 13.08 -29.75
CA SER A 278 -0.58 12.86 -29.31
C SER A 278 -0.40 11.58 -28.49
N TRP A 279 -1.48 11.11 -27.86
CA TRP A 279 -1.50 9.83 -27.14
C TRP A 279 -1.35 8.67 -28.14
N MET A 280 -2.14 8.65 -29.22
CA MET A 280 -2.01 7.65 -30.29
C MET A 280 -0.60 7.64 -30.89
N GLU A 281 -0.05 8.80 -31.22
CA GLU A 281 1.31 8.91 -31.78
C GLU A 281 2.38 8.34 -30.82
N SER A 282 2.35 8.73 -29.54
CA SER A 282 3.34 8.29 -28.55
C SER A 282 3.21 6.80 -28.23
N ALA A 283 1.98 6.29 -28.11
CA ALA A 283 1.71 4.88 -27.88
C ALA A 283 2.13 4.01 -29.07
N SER A 284 1.91 4.50 -30.29
CA SER A 284 2.33 3.82 -31.51
C SER A 284 3.86 3.75 -31.62
N ALA A 285 4.56 4.84 -31.29
CA ALA A 285 6.03 4.87 -31.27
C ALA A 285 6.61 3.90 -30.24
N LEU A 286 6.04 3.85 -29.02
CA LEU A 286 6.44 2.88 -28.01
C LEU A 286 6.17 1.44 -28.48
N HIS A 287 4.99 1.17 -29.04
CA HIS A 287 4.63 -0.15 -29.51
C HIS A 287 5.50 -0.64 -30.67
N ALA A 288 5.79 0.21 -31.66
CA ALA A 288 6.68 -0.11 -32.76
C ALA A 288 8.07 -0.52 -32.25
N HIS A 289 8.62 0.24 -31.30
CA HIS A 289 9.90 -0.10 -30.69
C HIS A 289 9.87 -1.42 -29.92
N MET A 290 8.78 -1.69 -29.17
CA MET A 290 8.61 -2.97 -28.48
C MET A 290 8.51 -4.15 -29.46
N ALA A 291 7.80 -3.98 -30.59
CA ALA A 291 7.68 -4.99 -31.63
C ALA A 291 9.04 -5.31 -32.28
N GLU A 292 9.83 -4.28 -32.60
CA GLU A 292 11.22 -4.43 -33.12
C GLU A 292 12.10 -5.24 -32.15
N LEU A 293 11.97 -4.99 -30.83
CA LEU A 293 12.71 -5.73 -29.79
C LEU A 293 12.29 -7.21 -29.73
N THR A 294 11.01 -7.52 -29.93
CA THR A 294 10.50 -8.90 -29.94
C THR A 294 10.91 -9.65 -31.22
N GLU A 295 10.87 -9.00 -32.38
CA GLU A 295 11.30 -9.59 -33.65
C GLU A 295 12.81 -9.87 -33.66
N GLY A 296 13.62 -8.97 -33.08
CA GLY A 296 15.06 -9.17 -32.90
C GLY A 296 15.41 -10.34 -31.96
N LYS A 297 14.53 -10.72 -31.03
CA LYS A 297 14.70 -11.90 -30.15
C LYS A 297 14.47 -13.23 -30.89
N ASN A 298 13.71 -13.24 -31.98
CA ASN A 298 13.30 -14.45 -32.71
C ASN A 298 14.14 -14.73 -33.98
N ALA A 299 15.16 -13.91 -34.27
CA ALA A 299 16.08 -14.18 -35.38
C ALA A 299 17.06 -15.31 -35.00
N PRO A 300 17.24 -16.36 -35.84
CA PRO A 300 18.17 -17.45 -35.53
C PRO A 300 19.62 -16.92 -35.51
N GLU A 301 20.23 -16.90 -34.33
CA GLU A 301 21.63 -16.55 -34.13
C GLU A 301 22.54 -17.54 -34.88
N ALA A 302 22.93 -17.20 -36.11
CA ALA A 302 23.95 -17.91 -36.87
C ALA A 302 25.39 -17.57 -36.43
N SER A 303 25.57 -16.78 -35.37
CA SER A 303 26.89 -16.41 -34.86
C SER A 303 26.96 -16.59 -33.34
N GLY A 304 27.71 -17.62 -32.90
CA GLY A 304 27.91 -17.98 -31.49
C GLY A 304 28.72 -16.96 -30.68
N LYS A 305 28.20 -15.75 -30.52
CA LYS A 305 28.59 -14.83 -29.44
C LYS A 305 27.31 -14.36 -28.77
N PRO A 306 27.11 -14.64 -27.47
CA PRO A 306 25.96 -14.10 -26.75
C PRO A 306 26.03 -12.58 -26.85
N GLY A 307 25.07 -11.99 -27.56
CA GLY A 307 25.02 -10.55 -27.76
C GLY A 307 24.82 -9.88 -26.41
N MET A 308 25.86 -9.25 -25.87
CA MET A 308 25.70 -8.20 -24.86
C MET A 308 24.77 -7.16 -25.47
N ARG A 309 23.49 -7.16 -25.08
CA ARG A 309 22.54 -6.14 -25.50
C ARG A 309 23.07 -4.78 -25.07
N SER A 310 23.18 -3.88 -26.03
CA SER A 310 23.72 -2.54 -25.79
C SER A 310 22.84 -1.76 -24.81
N PRO A 311 23.40 -1.06 -23.80
CA PRO A 311 22.67 -0.20 -22.86
C PRO A 311 21.81 0.88 -23.56
N VAL A 312 22.10 1.16 -24.83
CA VAL A 312 21.35 2.07 -25.71
C VAL A 312 19.89 1.63 -25.91
N HIS A 313 19.59 0.32 -25.97
CA HIS A 313 18.22 -0.16 -26.18
C HIS A 313 17.31 0.07 -24.95
N SER A 314 17.85 -0.14 -23.75
CA SER A 314 17.12 0.12 -22.50
C SER A 314 16.81 1.61 -22.30
N THR A 315 17.70 2.49 -22.76
CA THR A 315 17.54 3.94 -22.63
C THR A 315 16.43 4.45 -23.53
N ARG A 316 16.37 3.99 -24.80
CA ARG A 316 15.34 4.42 -25.75
C ARG A 316 13.94 3.97 -25.34
N LEU A 317 13.80 2.76 -24.82
CA LEU A 317 12.53 2.26 -24.31
C LEU A 317 12.00 3.13 -23.17
N GLN A 318 12.89 3.49 -22.22
CA GLN A 318 12.53 4.37 -21.11
C GLN A 318 12.12 5.77 -21.59
N GLU A 319 12.85 6.36 -22.53
CA GLU A 319 12.50 7.66 -23.14
C GLU A 319 11.10 7.65 -23.76
N LEU A 320 10.76 6.59 -24.50
CA LEU A 320 9.45 6.47 -25.14
C LEU A 320 8.33 6.29 -24.11
N ARG A 321 8.58 5.57 -23.01
CA ARG A 321 7.65 5.48 -21.90
C ARG A 321 7.44 6.81 -21.20
N ASP A 322 8.52 7.51 -20.88
CA ASP A 322 8.46 8.81 -20.22
C ASP A 322 7.74 9.83 -21.11
N ALA A 323 7.96 9.78 -22.43
CA ALA A 323 7.23 10.58 -23.40
C ALA A 323 5.72 10.28 -23.37
N LEU A 324 5.33 9.00 -23.43
CA LEU A 324 3.92 8.60 -23.34
C LEU A 324 3.28 9.00 -22.00
N LEU A 325 3.97 8.79 -20.87
CA LEU A 325 3.52 9.24 -19.55
C LEU A 325 3.31 10.76 -19.53
N SER A 326 4.23 11.53 -20.10
CA SER A 326 4.12 12.99 -20.16
C SER A 326 2.90 13.47 -20.96
N VAL A 327 2.50 12.71 -21.99
CA VAL A 327 1.31 12.97 -22.78
C VAL A 327 0.05 12.60 -22.00
N LEU A 328 0.02 11.42 -21.39
CA LEU A 328 -1.12 10.92 -20.61
C LEU A 328 -1.49 11.86 -19.45
N VAL A 329 -0.50 12.39 -18.73
CA VAL A 329 -0.71 13.35 -17.63
C VAL A 329 -1.32 14.67 -18.09
N LYS A 330 -1.16 15.02 -19.38
CA LYS A 330 -1.69 16.24 -19.99
C LYS A 330 -3.05 16.03 -20.66
N VAL A 331 -3.58 14.81 -20.70
CA VAL A 331 -4.89 14.53 -21.28
C VAL A 331 -5.96 15.32 -20.49
N PRO A 332 -6.88 16.04 -21.16
CA PRO A 332 -7.90 16.84 -20.50
C PRO A 332 -8.77 16.04 -19.53
N ASN A 333 -9.27 16.73 -18.50
CA ASN A 333 -10.15 16.15 -17.46
C ASN A 333 -9.54 14.90 -16.81
N ASP A 334 -8.22 14.82 -16.73
CA ASP A 334 -7.47 13.77 -16.03
C ASP A 334 -7.76 12.34 -16.53
N GLN A 335 -8.35 12.20 -17.72
CA GLN A 335 -8.73 10.91 -18.32
C GLN A 335 -7.51 10.02 -18.59
N GLY A 336 -6.32 10.61 -18.76
CA GLY A 336 -5.07 9.88 -18.94
C GLY A 336 -4.42 9.41 -17.63
N CYS A 337 -4.94 9.78 -16.44
CA CYS A 337 -4.30 9.42 -15.16
C CYS A 337 -4.34 7.91 -14.89
N LEU A 338 -5.46 7.24 -15.15
CA LEU A 338 -5.56 5.79 -14.96
C LEU A 338 -4.72 5.00 -15.97
N PRO A 339 -4.74 5.32 -17.29
CA PRO A 339 -3.79 4.75 -18.23
C PRO A 339 -2.32 5.02 -17.87
N ALA A 340 -1.98 6.23 -17.39
CA ALA A 340 -0.61 6.53 -16.94
C ALA A 340 -0.20 5.65 -15.77
N LEU A 341 -1.11 5.44 -14.81
CA LEU A 341 -0.88 4.53 -13.70
C LEU A 341 -0.69 3.09 -14.17
N GLY A 342 -1.51 2.63 -15.11
CA GLY A 342 -1.39 1.31 -15.73
C GLY A 342 -0.05 1.12 -16.43
N LEU A 343 0.41 2.12 -17.19
CA LEU A 343 1.70 2.11 -17.88
C LEU A 343 2.88 2.06 -16.90
N LEU A 344 2.81 2.78 -15.78
CA LEU A 344 3.82 2.69 -14.72
C LEU A 344 3.91 1.28 -14.14
N VAL A 345 2.76 0.67 -13.82
CA VAL A 345 2.74 -0.68 -13.23
C VAL A 345 3.15 -1.73 -14.25
N GLN A 346 2.77 -1.56 -15.52
CA GLN A 346 3.25 -2.40 -16.61
C GLN A 346 4.78 -2.41 -16.69
N GLY A 347 5.42 -1.24 -16.59
CA GLY A 347 6.88 -1.14 -16.56
C GLY A 347 7.49 -1.91 -15.39
N LEU A 348 6.90 -1.82 -14.19
CA LEU A 348 7.37 -2.57 -13.00
C LEU A 348 7.23 -4.09 -13.16
N LEU A 349 6.19 -4.56 -13.86
CA LEU A 349 5.89 -5.99 -14.01
C LEU A 349 6.59 -6.64 -15.20
N GLU A 350 6.69 -5.94 -16.33
CA GLU A 350 7.06 -6.52 -17.64
C GLU A 350 8.47 -6.11 -18.13
N ASP A 351 9.13 -5.12 -17.52
CA ASP A 351 10.49 -4.69 -17.94
C ASP A 351 11.64 -5.57 -17.46
N HIS A 352 11.31 -6.70 -16.85
CA HIS A 352 12.30 -7.65 -16.39
C HIS A 352 12.63 -8.63 -17.52
N ASP A 353 13.81 -8.43 -18.12
CA ASP A 353 14.32 -9.27 -19.21
C ASP A 353 14.36 -10.75 -18.80
N GLU A 354 13.50 -11.56 -19.41
CA GLU A 354 13.43 -13.04 -19.27
C GLU A 354 14.74 -13.75 -19.63
N THR A 355 15.69 -13.06 -20.27
CA THR A 355 16.99 -13.62 -20.67
C THR A 355 18.01 -13.73 -19.53
N SER A 356 17.70 -13.21 -18.35
CA SER A 356 18.51 -13.41 -17.15
C SER A 356 17.76 -14.39 -16.24
N ALA A 357 18.00 -15.68 -16.46
CA ALA A 357 17.67 -16.73 -15.47
C ALA A 357 18.47 -16.56 -14.15
N SER A 358 19.18 -15.45 -13.97
CA SER A 358 19.69 -14.97 -12.69
C SER A 358 18.61 -14.15 -12.00
N THR A 359 18.07 -14.68 -10.91
CA THR A 359 17.92 -14.11 -9.56
C THR A 359 17.95 -12.58 -9.30
N GLU A 360 17.90 -11.69 -10.30
CA GLU A 360 17.88 -10.26 -10.08
C GLU A 360 16.50 -9.84 -9.52
N PRO A 361 16.47 -9.16 -8.37
CA PRO A 361 15.22 -8.84 -7.68
C PRO A 361 14.37 -7.82 -8.43
N CYS A 362 13.05 -7.92 -8.23
CA CYS A 362 12.09 -6.93 -8.71
C CYS A 362 12.42 -5.55 -8.12
N ARG A 363 12.62 -4.54 -8.99
CA ARG A 363 12.96 -3.18 -8.55
C ARG A 363 11.80 -2.57 -7.77
N SER A 364 12.07 -2.21 -6.52
CA SER A 364 11.12 -1.47 -5.67
C SER A 364 10.88 -0.04 -6.17
N LEU A 365 9.72 0.53 -5.84
CA LEU A 365 9.41 1.94 -6.11
C LEU A 365 10.24 2.83 -5.19
N ASN A 366 11.02 3.76 -5.76
CA ASN A 366 11.70 4.79 -4.97
C ASN A 366 10.71 5.84 -4.46
N GLY A 367 11.14 6.70 -3.52
CA GLY A 367 10.28 7.71 -2.91
C GLY A 367 9.58 8.62 -3.93
N SER A 368 10.28 9.13 -4.95
CA SER A 368 9.68 9.98 -5.99
C SER A 368 8.65 9.25 -6.85
N GLN A 369 8.91 7.99 -7.20
CA GLN A 369 7.99 7.16 -7.97
C GLN A 369 6.75 6.82 -7.16
N THR A 370 6.89 6.53 -5.85
CA THR A 370 5.74 6.34 -4.94
C THR A 370 4.86 7.60 -4.91
N HIS A 371 5.44 8.79 -4.75
CA HIS A 371 4.64 10.03 -4.75
C HIS A 371 3.95 10.27 -6.09
N PHE A 372 4.63 9.99 -7.21
CA PHE A 372 4.04 10.13 -8.53
C PHE A 372 2.89 9.14 -8.76
N TYR A 373 3.04 7.89 -8.32
CA TYR A 373 1.97 6.88 -8.33
C TYR A 373 0.73 7.39 -7.58
N LEU A 374 0.91 7.85 -6.34
CA LEU A 374 -0.19 8.35 -5.50
C LEU A 374 -0.83 9.60 -6.11
N HIS A 375 -0.04 10.48 -6.73
CA HIS A 375 -0.53 11.66 -7.43
C HIS A 375 -1.48 11.29 -8.57
N LEU A 376 -1.10 10.33 -9.43
CA LEU A 376 -1.96 9.87 -10.53
C LEU A 376 -3.26 9.24 -10.00
N LEU A 377 -3.16 8.40 -8.97
CA LEU A 377 -4.31 7.75 -8.36
C LEU A 377 -5.28 8.77 -7.74
N HIS A 378 -4.75 9.78 -7.05
CA HIS A 378 -5.54 10.87 -6.48
C HIS A 378 -6.24 11.72 -7.54
N ARG A 379 -5.55 12.09 -8.62
CA ARG A 379 -6.15 12.90 -9.69
C ARG A 379 -7.25 12.15 -10.41
N TRP A 380 -7.03 10.87 -10.70
CA TRP A 380 -8.06 9.99 -11.24
C TRP A 380 -9.26 9.90 -10.28
N PHE A 381 -9.03 9.56 -9.02
CA PHE A 381 -10.10 9.39 -8.04
C PHE A 381 -10.89 10.69 -7.84
N SER A 382 -10.20 11.82 -7.71
CA SER A 382 -10.82 13.14 -7.58
C SER A 382 -11.69 13.49 -8.77
N THR A 383 -11.27 13.14 -9.98
CA THR A 383 -12.06 13.37 -11.19
C THR A 383 -13.27 12.47 -11.22
N TYR A 384 -13.07 11.18 -10.94
CA TYR A 384 -14.12 10.17 -10.96
C TYR A 384 -15.27 10.51 -10.00
N VAL A 385 -14.96 10.89 -8.75
CA VAL A 385 -16.00 11.21 -7.76
C VAL A 385 -16.69 12.56 -8.00
N ARG A 386 -16.05 13.47 -8.76
CA ARG A 386 -16.66 14.75 -9.17
C ARG A 386 -17.59 14.61 -10.36
N SER A 387 -17.37 13.62 -11.24
CA SER A 387 -18.13 13.48 -12.49
C SER A 387 -19.57 12.97 -12.35
N HIS A 388 -20.19 13.10 -11.16
CA HIS A 388 -21.55 12.63 -10.82
C HIS A 388 -21.86 11.21 -11.33
N HIS A 389 -21.54 10.22 -10.49
CA HIS A 389 -21.83 8.79 -10.68
C HIS A 389 -23.19 8.53 -11.34
N ARG A 390 -23.18 8.01 -12.57
CA ARG A 390 -24.37 7.44 -13.19
C ARG A 390 -24.18 5.93 -13.17
N TRP A 391 -24.50 5.27 -12.04
CA TRP A 391 -24.45 3.81 -11.87
C TRP A 391 -25.20 3.13 -13.01
N SER A 392 -24.50 2.92 -14.11
CA SER A 392 -24.99 2.40 -15.35
C SER A 392 -24.11 1.21 -15.67
N VAL A 393 -24.67 0.23 -16.36
CA VAL A 393 -23.97 -1.01 -16.71
C VAL A 393 -22.73 -0.79 -17.59
N THR A 394 -22.53 0.44 -18.08
CA THR A 394 -21.37 0.85 -18.88
C THR A 394 -20.30 1.61 -18.10
N GLU A 395 -20.53 1.91 -16.82
CA GLU A 395 -19.51 2.50 -15.95
C GLU A 395 -18.62 1.42 -15.33
N MET A 396 -17.41 1.83 -14.94
CA MET A 396 -16.43 0.96 -14.28
C MET A 396 -16.94 0.42 -12.93
N PHE A 397 -17.80 1.19 -12.25
CA PHE A 397 -18.35 0.87 -10.95
C PHE A 397 -19.87 1.08 -10.97
N ALA A 398 -20.61 0.13 -10.41
CA ALA A 398 -22.07 0.12 -10.42
C ALA A 398 -22.68 -0.23 -9.06
N ALA A 399 -21.86 -0.55 -8.04
CA ALA A 399 -22.37 -0.80 -6.70
C ALA A 399 -23.09 0.46 -6.18
N PRO A 400 -24.34 0.35 -5.69
CA PRO A 400 -25.15 1.52 -5.30
C PRO A 400 -24.58 2.28 -4.10
N ASP A 401 -23.78 1.59 -3.28
CA ASP A 401 -23.07 2.09 -2.11
C ASP A 401 -21.57 2.37 -2.37
N ASP A 402 -21.14 2.30 -3.64
CA ASP A 402 -19.77 2.50 -4.12
C ASP A 402 -18.74 1.51 -3.52
N ALA A 403 -19.17 0.32 -3.08
CA ALA A 403 -18.27 -0.69 -2.52
C ALA A 403 -17.17 -1.14 -3.51
N ASP A 404 -17.53 -1.32 -4.78
CA ASP A 404 -16.60 -1.71 -5.86
C ASP A 404 -15.54 -0.63 -6.16
N LEU A 405 -15.91 0.65 -6.11
CA LEU A 405 -14.99 1.79 -6.20
C LEU A 405 -13.96 1.75 -5.07
N TRP A 406 -14.41 1.56 -3.82
CA TRP A 406 -13.51 1.52 -2.66
C TRP A 406 -12.59 0.32 -2.69
N MET A 407 -13.10 -0.86 -3.08
CA MET A 407 -12.27 -2.05 -3.29
C MET A 407 -11.18 -1.79 -4.32
N PHE A 408 -11.52 -1.20 -5.47
CA PHE A 408 -10.53 -0.85 -6.49
C PHE A 408 -9.48 0.13 -5.97
N LEU A 409 -9.89 1.23 -5.34
CA LEU A 409 -8.98 2.26 -4.84
C LEU A 409 -8.01 1.69 -3.80
N LEU A 410 -8.52 0.92 -2.85
CA LEU A 410 -7.73 0.32 -1.77
C LEU A 410 -6.79 -0.77 -2.29
N ASP A 411 -7.18 -1.50 -3.34
CA ASP A 411 -6.31 -2.45 -4.01
C ASP A 411 -5.12 -1.79 -4.69
N ARG A 412 -5.30 -0.60 -5.31
CA ARG A 412 -4.18 0.16 -5.88
C ARG A 412 -3.22 0.68 -4.79
N HIS A 413 -3.73 1.07 -3.62
CA HIS A 413 -2.87 1.40 -2.49
C HIS A 413 -2.12 0.19 -1.94
N ALA A 414 -2.76 -0.99 -1.88
CA ALA A 414 -2.10 -2.23 -1.46
C ALA A 414 -0.97 -2.61 -2.43
N VAL A 415 -1.21 -2.57 -3.74
CA VAL A 415 -0.17 -2.78 -4.75
C VAL A 415 0.96 -1.75 -4.58
N CYS A 416 0.64 -0.47 -4.36
CA CYS A 416 1.65 0.55 -4.10
C CYS A 416 2.51 0.21 -2.86
N LEU A 417 1.91 -0.24 -1.75
CA LEU A 417 2.64 -0.65 -0.55
C LEU A 417 3.60 -1.81 -0.83
N THR A 418 3.11 -2.85 -1.51
CA THR A 418 3.92 -4.02 -1.89
C THR A 418 5.17 -3.60 -2.65
N TRP A 419 5.03 -2.74 -3.67
CA TRP A 419 6.17 -2.30 -4.47
C TRP A 419 7.05 -1.22 -3.80
N ALA A 420 6.47 -0.35 -2.97
CA ALA A 420 7.19 0.75 -2.33
C ALA A 420 8.01 0.32 -1.12
N LEU A 421 7.53 -0.69 -0.40
CA LEU A 421 8.11 -1.17 0.84
C LEU A 421 8.88 -2.48 0.69
N ALA A 422 8.79 -3.15 -0.46
CA ALA A 422 9.62 -4.31 -0.73
C ALA A 422 11.10 -3.92 -0.67
N THR A 423 11.86 -4.72 0.06
CA THR A 423 13.28 -4.47 0.29
C THR A 423 14.12 -5.59 -0.31
N GLU A 424 15.20 -5.18 -0.99
CA GLU A 424 16.24 -6.07 -1.49
C GLU A 424 17.39 -6.20 -0.50
N HIS A 425 17.13 -5.94 0.79
CA HIS A 425 18.20 -5.88 1.77
C HIS A 425 19.00 -7.19 1.73
N PRO A 426 20.35 -7.13 1.73
CA PRO A 426 21.10 -8.26 2.20
C PRO A 426 20.54 -8.52 3.60
N THR A 427 19.94 -9.69 3.77
CA THR A 427 19.61 -10.22 5.07
C THR A 427 20.83 -10.04 5.98
N LEU A 428 20.61 -9.98 7.30
CA LEU A 428 21.63 -10.12 8.33
C LEU A 428 22.39 -11.48 8.26
N GLU A 429 22.44 -12.13 7.08
CA GLU A 429 23.11 -13.39 6.78
C GLU A 429 24.63 -13.28 6.88
N ASP A 430 25.22 -12.08 6.65
CA ASP A 430 26.64 -11.85 6.88
C ASP A 430 26.87 -11.15 8.23
N ALA A 431 26.86 -11.94 9.29
CA ALA A 431 27.04 -11.49 10.68
C ALA A 431 28.33 -10.66 10.87
N ALA A 432 29.36 -10.87 10.03
CA ALA A 432 30.61 -10.13 10.08
C ALA A 432 30.50 -8.70 9.52
N ALA A 433 29.63 -8.46 8.52
CA ALA A 433 29.41 -7.15 7.92
C ALA A 433 28.38 -6.29 8.69
N CYS A 434 27.48 -6.93 9.44
CA CYS A 434 26.43 -6.29 10.24
C CYS A 434 26.86 -5.79 11.63
N THR A 435 28.16 -5.88 11.96
CA THR A 435 28.71 -5.41 13.24
C THR A 435 29.33 -4.01 13.15
N ARG A 436 29.36 -3.38 11.97
CA ARG A 436 29.86 -2.00 11.85
C ARG A 436 28.71 -1.01 12.04
N ALA A 437 28.88 0.00 12.89
CA ALA A 437 27.86 1.03 13.12
C ALA A 437 27.40 1.71 11.81
N GLU A 438 28.31 1.92 10.86
CA GLU A 438 28.00 2.49 9.53
C GLU A 438 26.96 1.67 8.74
N THR A 439 27.09 0.34 8.73
CA THR A 439 26.15 -0.54 8.00
C THR A 439 24.81 -0.66 8.72
N GLN A 440 24.82 -0.60 10.06
CA GLN A 440 23.61 -0.56 10.89
C GLN A 440 22.82 0.75 10.68
N LEU A 441 23.52 1.90 10.67
CA LEU A 441 22.92 3.20 10.38
C LEU A 441 22.37 3.28 8.95
N GLU A 442 23.09 2.73 7.96
CA GLU A 442 22.60 2.66 6.59
C GLU A 442 21.29 1.86 6.51
N TYR A 443 21.22 0.71 7.19
CA TYR A 443 20.01 -0.11 7.27
C TYR A 443 18.84 0.65 7.91
N LEU A 444 19.07 1.30 9.06
CA LEU A 444 18.05 2.09 9.75
C LEU A 444 17.58 3.29 8.93
N HIS A 445 18.46 3.97 8.19
CA HIS A 445 18.07 5.03 7.27
C HIS A 445 17.17 4.50 6.15
N ARG A 446 17.48 3.33 5.59
CA ARG A 446 16.59 2.71 4.57
C ARG A 446 15.22 2.36 5.17
N LEU A 447 15.16 1.86 6.40
CA LEU A 447 13.89 1.65 7.10
C LEU A 447 13.14 2.97 7.35
N ALA A 448 13.82 4.04 7.74
CA ALA A 448 13.21 5.37 7.88
C ALA A 448 12.57 5.86 6.56
N ILE A 449 13.25 5.63 5.42
CA ILE A 449 12.70 5.92 4.09
C ILE A 449 11.45 5.05 3.81
N SER A 450 11.45 3.78 4.21
CA SER A 450 10.27 2.92 4.09
C SER A 450 9.11 3.41 4.97
N VAL A 451 9.37 3.85 6.20
CA VAL A 451 8.36 4.48 7.07
C VAL A 451 7.81 5.76 6.43
N ASP A 452 8.64 6.55 5.76
CA ASP A 452 8.20 7.75 5.02
C ASP A 452 7.26 7.43 3.85
N LYS A 453 7.57 6.38 3.08
CA LYS A 453 6.71 5.89 1.99
C LYS A 453 5.40 5.34 2.54
N LEU A 454 5.45 4.53 3.60
CA LEU A 454 4.28 4.01 4.31
C LEU A 454 3.38 5.16 4.74
N ARG A 455 3.92 6.18 5.42
CA ARG A 455 3.17 7.37 5.84
C ARG A 455 2.47 8.03 4.65
N ALA A 456 3.18 8.25 3.55
CA ALA A 456 2.61 8.87 2.35
C ALA A 456 1.43 8.06 1.79
N ILE A 457 1.56 6.73 1.71
CA ILE A 457 0.50 5.86 1.17
C ILE A 457 -0.70 5.78 2.12
N LEU A 458 -0.50 5.68 3.44
CA LEU A 458 -1.61 5.65 4.39
C LEU A 458 -2.35 7.00 4.44
N TYR A 459 -1.62 8.11 4.36
CA TYR A 459 -2.22 9.46 4.31
C TYR A 459 -2.96 9.70 2.99
N SER A 460 -2.49 9.12 1.89
CA SER A 460 -3.19 9.10 0.60
C SER A 460 -4.60 8.49 0.72
N VAL A 461 -4.74 7.35 1.42
CA VAL A 461 -6.06 6.75 1.69
C VAL A 461 -6.95 7.69 2.51
N VAL A 462 -6.41 8.29 3.58
CA VAL A 462 -7.15 9.26 4.40
C VAL A 462 -7.62 10.46 3.57
N HIS A 463 -6.76 10.98 2.70
CA HIS A 463 -7.11 12.08 1.82
C HIS A 463 -8.22 11.71 0.83
N CYS A 464 -8.17 10.49 0.26
CA CYS A 464 -9.26 9.99 -0.57
C CYS A 464 -10.60 9.96 0.19
N VAL A 465 -10.60 9.54 1.46
CA VAL A 465 -11.81 9.57 2.31
C VAL A 465 -12.31 11.00 2.53
N GLN A 466 -11.42 11.94 2.80
CA GLN A 466 -11.79 13.35 2.98
C GLN A 466 -12.38 13.93 1.69
N LEU A 467 -11.74 13.67 0.55
CA LEU A 467 -12.18 14.12 -0.75
C LEU A 467 -13.54 13.52 -1.12
N TYR A 468 -13.74 12.22 -0.87
CA TYR A 468 -15.01 11.55 -1.09
C TYR A 468 -16.10 12.07 -0.16
N ARG A 469 -15.79 12.37 1.11
CA ARG A 469 -16.75 13.00 2.02
C ARG A 469 -17.27 14.31 1.46
N VAL A 470 -16.37 15.16 0.92
CA VAL A 470 -16.73 16.43 0.29
C VAL A 470 -17.59 16.19 -0.95
N SER A 471 -17.19 15.31 -1.87
CA SER A 471 -17.97 15.06 -3.09
C SER A 471 -19.34 14.46 -2.79
N VAL A 472 -19.45 13.61 -1.76
CA VAL A 472 -20.73 13.00 -1.41
C VAL A 472 -21.67 14.00 -0.72
N THR A 473 -21.15 15.07 -0.10
CA THR A 473 -22.02 16.11 0.49
C THR A 473 -22.87 16.86 -0.54
N GLU A 474 -22.48 16.82 -1.81
CA GLU A 474 -23.21 17.45 -2.92
C GLU A 474 -24.45 16.64 -3.35
N PHE A 475 -24.63 15.39 -2.89
CA PHE A 475 -25.83 14.61 -3.20
C PHE A 475 -27.05 15.08 -2.40
N THR A 476 -28.18 15.22 -3.10
CA THR A 476 -29.45 15.71 -2.54
C THR A 476 -30.16 14.69 -1.64
N LYS A 477 -29.90 13.38 -1.79
CA LYS A 477 -30.55 12.32 -0.99
C LYS A 477 -29.68 11.91 0.20
N THR A 478 -30.12 12.26 1.42
CA THR A 478 -29.41 12.03 2.68
C THR A 478 -29.15 10.54 2.98
N GLU A 479 -30.15 9.68 2.80
CA GLU A 479 -30.02 8.23 3.06
C GLU A 479 -28.94 7.57 2.20
N LYS A 480 -28.89 7.89 0.90
CA LYS A 480 -27.86 7.37 -0.02
C LYS A 480 -26.46 7.87 0.37
N ARG A 481 -26.37 9.11 0.85
CA ARG A 481 -25.12 9.69 1.35
C ARG A 481 -24.64 8.96 2.60
N GLU A 482 -25.52 8.67 3.56
CA GLU A 482 -25.14 7.96 4.79
C GLU A 482 -24.64 6.54 4.52
N VAL A 483 -25.35 5.78 3.67
CA VAL A 483 -24.94 4.42 3.29
C VAL A 483 -23.54 4.42 2.66
N ARG A 484 -23.30 5.32 1.70
CA ARG A 484 -21.99 5.46 1.04
C ARG A 484 -20.87 5.84 1.96
N LEU A 485 -21.10 6.82 2.83
CA LEU A 485 -20.10 7.25 3.80
C LEU A 485 -19.79 6.13 4.79
N LYS A 486 -20.79 5.31 5.16
CA LYS A 486 -20.60 4.14 6.01
C LYS A 486 -19.82 3.04 5.30
N THR A 487 -20.13 2.74 4.04
CA THR A 487 -19.39 1.76 3.22
C THR A 487 -17.93 2.19 3.07
N ALA A 488 -17.69 3.46 2.71
CA ALA A 488 -16.37 4.05 2.62
C ALA A 488 -15.58 3.94 3.94
N ALA A 489 -16.19 4.32 5.06
CA ALA A 489 -15.57 4.24 6.38
C ALA A 489 -15.24 2.79 6.77
N THR A 490 -16.18 1.87 6.55
CA THR A 490 -15.99 0.45 6.90
C THR A 490 -14.86 -0.17 6.06
N ALA A 491 -14.87 0.05 4.75
CA ALA A 491 -13.84 -0.49 3.85
C ALA A 491 -12.44 0.05 4.22
N THR A 492 -12.33 1.35 4.47
CA THR A 492 -11.05 1.99 4.79
C THR A 492 -10.53 1.63 6.17
N GLN A 493 -11.41 1.50 7.18
CA GLN A 493 -11.03 1.00 8.51
C GLN A 493 -10.55 -0.45 8.46
N LEU A 494 -11.27 -1.32 7.74
CA LEU A 494 -10.89 -2.73 7.58
C LEU A 494 -9.54 -2.85 6.87
N TRP A 495 -9.36 -2.11 5.77
CA TRP A 495 -8.10 -2.10 5.02
C TRP A 495 -6.95 -1.53 5.85
N MET A 496 -7.16 -0.44 6.59
CA MET A 496 -6.13 0.14 7.44
C MET A 496 -5.68 -0.85 8.52
N LYS A 497 -6.64 -1.55 9.14
CA LYS A 497 -6.34 -2.55 10.16
C LYS A 497 -5.57 -3.73 9.56
N GLN A 498 -6.11 -4.37 8.52
CA GLN A 498 -5.57 -5.62 8.00
C GLN A 498 -4.32 -5.43 7.14
N ILE A 499 -4.34 -4.47 6.21
CA ILE A 499 -3.25 -4.25 5.26
C ILE A 499 -2.26 -3.23 5.81
N GLY A 500 -2.75 -2.06 6.24
CA GLY A 500 -1.89 -0.99 6.74
C GLY A 500 -1.10 -1.43 7.99
N VAL A 501 -1.82 -1.81 9.05
CA VAL A 501 -1.26 -2.07 10.37
C VAL A 501 -0.78 -3.52 10.51
N GLU A 502 -1.67 -4.50 10.32
CA GLU A 502 -1.37 -5.90 10.62
C GLU A 502 -0.34 -6.51 9.68
N THR A 503 -0.28 -6.03 8.43
CA THR A 503 0.69 -6.44 7.42
C THR A 503 1.92 -5.53 7.40
N PHE A 504 1.80 -4.30 6.89
CA PHE A 504 3.00 -3.50 6.60
C PHE A 504 3.64 -2.83 7.82
N CYS A 505 2.84 -2.24 8.72
CA CYS A 505 3.42 -1.63 9.93
C CYS A 505 4.08 -2.68 10.83
N ARG A 506 3.39 -3.82 11.05
CA ARG A 506 3.94 -4.90 11.85
C ARG A 506 5.21 -5.49 11.24
N ALA A 507 5.25 -5.67 9.91
CA ALA A 507 6.45 -6.18 9.24
C ALA A 507 7.65 -5.25 9.42
N LEU A 508 7.49 -3.94 9.20
CA LEU A 508 8.57 -2.97 9.44
C LEU A 508 8.99 -2.91 10.92
N LEU A 509 8.04 -3.02 11.84
CA LEU A 509 8.35 -3.05 13.28
C LEU A 509 9.16 -4.29 13.64
N ASN A 510 8.80 -5.46 13.11
CA ASN A 510 9.55 -6.69 13.31
C ASN A 510 10.95 -6.58 12.70
N ASP A 511 11.08 -6.01 11.50
CA ASP A 511 12.39 -5.80 10.86
C ASP A 511 13.31 -4.91 11.73
N VAL A 512 12.77 -3.85 12.35
CA VAL A 512 13.52 -3.04 13.33
C VAL A 512 13.91 -3.88 14.54
N LEU A 513 12.94 -4.52 15.20
CA LEU A 513 13.16 -5.24 16.46
C LEU A 513 14.10 -6.45 16.33
N ASP A 514 13.99 -7.18 15.22
CA ASP A 514 14.85 -8.34 14.94
C ASP A 514 16.28 -7.89 14.63
N ALA A 515 16.45 -6.79 13.89
CA ALA A 515 17.77 -6.23 13.61
C ALA A 515 18.44 -5.72 14.89
N THR A 516 17.73 -4.95 15.73
CA THR A 516 18.29 -4.44 16.98
C THR A 516 18.66 -5.55 17.94
N ALA A 517 17.82 -6.58 18.09
CA ALA A 517 18.12 -7.72 18.95
C ALA A 517 19.38 -8.48 18.50
N GLN A 518 19.55 -8.67 17.19
CA GLN A 518 20.74 -9.33 16.64
C GLN A 518 22.02 -8.51 16.88
N TRP A 519 21.94 -7.17 16.80
CA TRP A 519 23.09 -6.30 17.06
C TRP A 519 23.46 -6.26 18.54
N GLU A 520 22.47 -6.24 19.43
CA GLU A 520 22.66 -6.34 20.88
C GLU A 520 23.32 -7.67 21.28
N ASP A 521 22.91 -8.78 20.67
CA ASP A 521 23.50 -10.10 20.93
C ASP A 521 24.94 -10.23 20.38
N ALA A 522 25.27 -9.52 19.29
CA ALA A 522 26.56 -9.61 18.60
C ALA A 522 27.66 -8.72 19.20
N GLN A 523 27.30 -7.61 19.87
CA GLN A 523 28.26 -6.67 20.46
C GLN A 523 27.94 -6.40 21.93
N GLY A 524 28.90 -6.67 22.82
CA GLY A 524 28.81 -6.33 24.25
C GLY A 524 28.73 -4.82 24.55
N GLY A 525 28.63 -3.97 23.53
CA GLY A 525 28.39 -2.53 23.61
C GLY A 525 27.68 -2.07 22.34
N TYR A 526 26.39 -1.74 22.47
CA TYR A 526 25.55 -1.30 21.36
C TYR A 526 25.74 0.22 21.15
N ASP A 527 26.11 0.64 19.93
CA ASP A 527 26.42 2.04 19.59
C ASP A 527 25.22 2.96 19.88
N ALA A 528 25.46 4.08 20.55
CA ALA A 528 24.43 5.00 20.99
C ALA A 528 23.69 5.70 19.82
N GLU A 529 24.38 5.95 18.70
CA GLU A 529 23.77 6.50 17.49
C GLU A 529 22.83 5.50 16.82
N VAL A 530 23.21 4.22 16.81
CA VAL A 530 22.39 3.14 16.26
C VAL A 530 21.14 2.92 17.12
N GLN A 531 21.27 2.93 18.45
CA GLN A 531 20.15 2.90 19.40
C GLN A 531 19.15 4.02 19.16
N GLN A 532 19.65 5.26 19.05
CA GLN A 532 18.80 6.42 18.85
C GLN A 532 18.09 6.35 17.51
N CYS A 533 18.80 6.00 16.43
CA CYS A 533 18.20 5.89 15.12
C CYS A 533 17.11 4.80 15.09
N ALA A 534 17.35 3.64 15.72
CA ALA A 534 16.36 2.57 15.83
C ALA A 534 15.11 3.01 16.59
N LEU A 535 15.29 3.67 17.73
CA LEU A 535 14.19 4.25 18.52
C LEU A 535 13.38 5.26 17.69
N LEU A 536 14.06 6.15 16.96
CA LEU A 536 13.38 7.14 16.11
C LEU A 536 12.54 6.48 15.02
N VAL A 537 13.05 5.44 14.36
CA VAL A 537 12.30 4.67 13.36
C VAL A 537 11.08 3.99 13.99
N GLU A 538 11.26 3.32 15.14
CA GLU A 538 10.19 2.65 15.86
C GLU A 538 9.08 3.64 16.25
N VAL A 539 9.45 4.78 16.82
CA VAL A 539 8.49 5.78 17.25
C VAL A 539 7.76 6.40 16.06
N GLU A 540 8.47 6.74 14.98
CA GLU A 540 7.83 7.26 13.79
C GLU A 540 6.80 6.29 13.21
N LEU A 541 7.11 5.00 13.21
CA LEU A 541 6.17 3.97 12.78
C LEU A 541 4.92 3.91 13.68
N LYS A 542 5.10 3.93 15.01
CA LYS A 542 3.99 3.97 15.98
C LYS A 542 3.13 5.24 15.84
N LEU A 543 3.75 6.39 15.57
CA LEU A 543 3.06 7.66 15.31
C LEU A 543 2.24 7.60 14.02
N VAL A 544 2.78 7.04 12.94
CA VAL A 544 2.06 6.84 11.69
C VAL A 544 0.82 5.96 11.88
N MET A 545 0.95 4.88 12.67
CA MET A 545 -0.18 4.03 13.03
C MET A 545 -1.24 4.82 13.82
N TYR A 546 -0.82 5.60 14.83
CA TYR A 546 -1.74 6.41 15.61
C TYR A 546 -2.51 7.42 14.74
N ASP A 547 -1.79 8.20 13.94
CA ASP A 547 -2.39 9.28 13.15
C ASP A 547 -3.42 8.77 12.16
N THR A 548 -3.08 7.69 11.45
CA THR A 548 -3.95 7.12 10.42
C THR A 548 -5.21 6.53 11.05
N MET A 549 -5.09 5.83 12.17
CA MET A 549 -6.22 5.30 12.92
C MET A 549 -7.12 6.40 13.50
N MET A 550 -6.54 7.46 14.05
CA MET A 550 -7.30 8.60 14.58
C MET A 550 -8.02 9.37 13.47
N MET A 551 -7.38 9.59 12.33
CA MET A 551 -8.01 10.26 11.18
C MET A 551 -9.17 9.45 10.59
N LEU A 552 -9.11 8.12 10.69
CA LEU A 552 -10.19 7.20 10.28
C LEU A 552 -11.23 6.94 11.38
N GLN A 553 -11.10 7.58 12.56
CA GLN A 553 -12.00 7.43 13.70
C GLN A 553 -12.13 5.98 14.18
N CYS A 554 -11.03 5.23 14.18
CA CYS A 554 -11.00 3.88 14.74
C CYS A 554 -11.02 3.95 16.28
N ALA A 555 -11.92 3.22 16.93
CA ALA A 555 -12.13 3.23 18.38
C ALA A 555 -11.03 2.53 19.22
N GLU A 556 -9.81 2.35 18.69
CA GLU A 556 -8.75 1.68 19.45
C GLU A 556 -8.15 2.58 20.54
N LYS A 557 -7.54 1.92 21.55
CA LYS A 557 -6.69 2.43 22.63
C LYS A 557 -5.41 3.15 22.15
N SER A 558 -5.54 3.91 21.07
CA SER A 558 -4.48 4.64 20.40
C SER A 558 -3.85 5.65 21.36
N THR A 559 -4.66 6.33 22.17
CA THR A 559 -4.19 7.30 23.18
C THR A 559 -3.34 6.62 24.25
N GLU A 560 -3.80 5.51 24.85
CA GLU A 560 -3.02 4.73 25.85
C GLU A 560 -1.62 4.36 25.31
N ARG A 561 -1.51 3.95 24.04
CA ARG A 561 -0.22 3.61 23.41
C ARG A 561 0.72 4.81 23.29
N LEU A 562 0.20 6.01 23.02
CA LEU A 562 1.01 7.23 23.02
C LEU A 562 1.43 7.63 24.43
N GLU A 563 0.58 7.42 25.45
CA GLU A 563 0.95 7.66 26.84
C GLU A 563 2.18 6.84 27.22
N THR A 564 2.16 5.53 26.95
CA THR A 564 3.30 4.64 27.21
C THR A 564 4.57 5.12 26.49
N LEU A 565 4.45 5.49 25.21
CA LEU A 565 5.59 5.96 24.44
C LEU A 565 6.18 7.28 24.97
N VAL A 566 5.33 8.20 25.46
CA VAL A 566 5.79 9.43 26.12
C VAL A 566 6.49 9.12 27.42
N GLU A 567 5.96 8.19 28.23
CA GLU A 567 6.55 7.74 29.48
C GLU A 567 7.93 7.12 29.24
N ASP A 568 8.03 6.14 28.33
CA ASP A 568 9.27 5.45 27.98
C ASP A 568 10.36 6.42 27.46
N ALA A 569 10.00 7.35 26.57
CA ALA A 569 10.93 8.32 26.01
C ALA A 569 11.42 9.35 27.03
N LEU A 570 10.56 9.75 27.97
CA LEU A 570 10.94 10.63 29.08
C LEU A 570 11.82 9.90 30.10
N GLU A 571 11.55 8.62 30.39
CA GLU A 571 12.40 7.79 31.25
C GLU A 571 13.79 7.60 30.65
N LEU A 572 13.89 7.34 29.34
CA LEU A 572 15.16 7.28 28.63
C LEU A 572 15.93 8.61 28.72
N SER A 573 15.23 9.73 28.53
CA SER A 573 15.82 11.07 28.65
C SER A 573 16.34 11.36 30.06
N ASP A 574 15.61 10.93 31.08
CA ASP A 574 16.01 11.08 32.49
C ASP A 574 17.19 10.14 32.83
N ALA A 575 17.25 8.93 32.28
CA ALA A 575 18.38 8.02 32.42
C ALA A 575 19.66 8.59 31.78
N TRP A 576 19.56 9.21 30.60
CA TRP A 576 20.67 9.92 29.96
C TRP A 576 21.14 11.13 30.75
N ARG A 577 20.20 11.89 31.34
CA ARG A 577 20.53 12.97 32.26
C ARG A 577 21.34 12.45 33.45
N ALA A 578 20.85 11.39 34.10
CA ALA A 578 21.51 10.80 35.27
C ALA A 578 22.90 10.25 34.94
N ALA A 579 23.08 9.61 33.78
CA ALA A 579 24.38 9.12 33.31
C ALA A 579 25.38 10.27 33.05
N LYS A 580 24.91 11.38 32.46
CA LYS A 580 25.70 12.59 32.21
C LYS A 580 26.07 13.32 33.52
N GLU A 581 25.20 13.32 34.51
CA GLU A 581 25.48 13.91 35.83
C GLU A 581 26.45 13.06 36.66
N GLN A 582 26.50 11.75 36.46
CA GLN A 582 27.41 10.83 37.15
C GLN A 582 28.82 10.78 36.55
N THR A 583 28.99 11.18 35.30
CA THR A 583 30.30 11.22 34.63
C THR A 583 30.92 12.61 34.79
N CYS A 584 31.94 12.77 35.64
CA CYS A 584 32.71 14.02 35.81
C CYS A 584 33.51 14.46 34.57
N ALA A 585 33.36 13.79 33.43
CA ALA A 585 34.02 14.12 32.17
C ALA A 585 33.17 15.15 31.39
N PRO A 586 33.79 16.05 30.60
CA PRO A 586 33.03 16.94 29.72
C PRO A 586 32.13 16.10 28.82
N ALA A 587 30.82 16.38 28.88
CA ALA A 587 29.81 15.64 28.15
C ALA A 587 30.22 15.53 26.68
N ARG A 588 30.30 14.30 26.16
CA ARG A 588 30.50 14.12 24.72
C ARG A 588 29.33 14.83 24.01
N PRO A 589 29.59 15.71 23.04
CA PRO A 589 28.54 16.43 22.30
C PRO A 589 27.51 15.46 21.69
N GLU A 590 27.94 14.25 21.37
CA GLU A 590 27.14 13.09 20.98
C GLU A 590 25.88 12.92 21.86
N TYR A 591 25.95 13.02 23.19
CA TYR A 591 24.77 12.81 24.05
C TYR A 591 23.65 13.84 23.85
N ASN A 592 23.99 15.07 23.50
CA ASN A 592 22.98 16.12 23.26
C ASN A 592 22.31 15.92 21.90
N ASP A 593 23.10 15.55 20.89
CA ASP A 593 22.62 15.23 19.53
C ASP A 593 21.70 13.98 19.55
N LEU A 594 21.93 13.08 20.50
CA LEU A 594 21.10 11.89 20.73
C LEU A 594 19.77 12.21 21.46
N ALA A 595 19.81 13.07 22.48
CA ALA A 595 18.65 13.30 23.35
C ALA A 595 17.61 14.27 22.77
N ILE A 596 18.03 15.29 22.02
CA ILE A 596 17.12 16.32 21.48
C ILE A 596 16.03 15.71 20.57
N PRO A 597 16.34 14.80 19.61
CA PRO A 597 15.32 14.20 18.75
C PRO A 597 14.27 13.36 19.52
N VAL A 598 14.68 12.68 20.59
CA VAL A 598 13.79 11.89 21.45
C VAL A 598 12.81 12.79 22.21
N VAL A 599 13.29 13.92 22.72
CA VAL A 599 12.40 14.89 23.37
C VAL A 599 11.49 15.60 22.34
N GLY A 600 11.96 15.81 21.10
CA GLY A 600 11.13 16.27 19.99
C GLY A 600 9.97 15.32 19.65
N VAL A 601 10.22 14.01 19.72
CA VAL A 601 9.20 12.95 19.60
C VAL A 601 8.16 13.06 20.73
N VAL A 602 8.58 13.28 21.97
CA VAL A 602 7.67 13.49 23.11
C VAL A 602 6.75 14.67 22.84
N GLY A 603 7.27 15.79 22.32
CA GLY A 603 6.46 16.93 21.93
C GLY A 603 5.41 16.59 20.86
N ARG A 604 5.80 15.83 19.83
CA ARG A 604 4.87 15.35 18.79
C ARG A 604 3.75 14.46 19.35
N CYS A 605 4.05 13.61 20.31
CA CYS A 605 3.06 12.73 20.96
C CYS A 605 2.10 13.54 21.85
N ILE A 606 2.65 14.43 22.68
CA ILE A 606 1.88 15.31 23.54
C ILE A 606 0.92 16.18 22.73
N HIS A 607 1.37 16.75 21.61
CA HIS A 607 0.51 17.52 20.72
C HIS A 607 -0.74 16.73 20.29
N ARG A 608 -0.55 15.47 19.90
CA ARG A 608 -1.63 14.57 19.46
C ARG A 608 -2.60 14.22 20.58
N ILE A 609 -2.07 13.86 21.75
CA ILE A 609 -2.88 13.59 22.96
C ILE A 609 -3.68 14.84 23.33
N SER A 610 -3.05 16.01 23.28
CA SER A 610 -3.68 17.30 23.58
C SER A 610 -4.78 17.66 22.58
N LEU A 611 -4.56 17.39 21.29
CA LEU A 611 -5.56 17.60 20.25
C LEU A 611 -6.75 16.66 20.41
N HIS A 612 -6.51 15.39 20.75
CA HIS A 612 -7.55 14.41 21.03
C HIS A 612 -8.39 14.84 22.24
N LEU A 613 -7.74 15.18 23.35
CA LEU A 613 -8.40 15.69 24.56
C LEU A 613 -9.26 16.93 24.25
N ARG A 614 -8.74 17.88 23.47
CA ARG A 614 -9.50 19.07 23.02
C ARG A 614 -10.75 18.71 22.23
N LYS A 615 -10.65 17.74 21.31
CA LYS A 615 -11.80 17.27 20.53
C LYS A 615 -12.85 16.57 21.38
N GLU A 616 -12.43 15.70 22.30
CA GLU A 616 -13.35 15.01 23.21
C GLU A 616 -14.05 15.99 24.16
N LEU A 617 -13.32 16.94 24.73
CA LEU A 617 -13.89 17.99 25.58
C LEU A 617 -14.89 18.88 24.83
N ALA A 618 -14.61 19.21 23.55
CA ALA A 618 -15.54 19.98 22.73
C ALA A 618 -16.83 19.22 22.39
N ALA A 619 -16.79 17.89 22.34
CA ALA A 619 -17.94 17.03 22.07
C ALA A 619 -18.68 16.57 23.34
N ALA A 620 -18.03 16.61 24.51
CA ALA A 620 -18.57 16.11 25.77
C ALA A 620 -19.50 17.13 26.45
N SER A 621 -20.60 16.65 27.01
CA SER A 621 -21.51 17.46 27.84
C SER A 621 -20.99 17.71 29.26
N SER A 622 -20.01 16.93 29.72
CA SER A 622 -19.35 17.08 31.02
C SER A 622 -17.94 16.50 30.99
N VAL A 623 -17.02 17.10 31.75
CA VAL A 623 -15.63 16.61 31.91
C VAL A 623 -15.63 15.36 32.78
N THR A 624 -15.05 14.26 32.29
CA THR A 624 -14.90 13.01 33.05
C THR A 624 -13.61 13.01 33.88
N GLU A 625 -13.52 12.17 34.90
CA GLU A 625 -12.30 11.98 35.68
C GLU A 625 -11.12 11.49 34.81
N ALA A 626 -11.42 10.68 33.78
CA ALA A 626 -10.42 10.23 32.81
C ALA A 626 -9.81 11.42 32.03
N HIS A 627 -10.63 12.38 31.58
CA HIS A 627 -10.13 13.61 30.93
C HIS A 627 -9.25 14.44 31.86
N ALA A 628 -9.65 14.57 33.14
CA ALA A 628 -8.87 15.30 34.14
C ALA A 628 -7.53 14.60 34.47
N ASN A 629 -7.51 13.26 34.51
CA ASN A 629 -6.29 12.48 34.69
C ASN A 629 -5.34 12.64 33.51
N LEU A 630 -5.85 12.53 32.28
CA LEU A 630 -5.06 12.72 31.07
C LEU A 630 -4.48 14.13 30.98
N TYR A 631 -5.28 15.16 31.27
CA TYR A 631 -4.81 16.55 31.34
C TYR A 631 -3.65 16.71 32.33
N ARG A 632 -3.77 16.17 33.56
CA ARG A 632 -2.70 16.22 34.57
C ARG A 632 -1.43 15.52 34.11
N LYS A 633 -1.54 14.36 33.47
CA LYS A 633 -0.40 13.65 32.89
C LYS A 633 0.30 14.48 31.81
N VAL A 634 -0.44 15.03 30.87
CA VAL A 634 0.09 15.88 29.79
C VAL A 634 0.85 17.09 30.33
N VAL A 635 0.30 17.78 31.33
CA VAL A 635 0.97 18.88 32.03
C VAL A 635 2.30 18.43 32.65
N GLN A 636 2.34 17.26 33.27
CA GLN A 636 3.58 16.73 33.86
C GLN A 636 4.60 16.35 32.80
N TRP A 637 4.17 15.71 31.70
CA TRP A 637 5.05 15.36 30.59
C TRP A 637 5.63 16.59 29.89
N LEU A 638 4.83 17.65 29.66
CA LEU A 638 5.33 18.91 29.11
C LEU A 638 6.41 19.53 30.00
N LYS A 639 6.20 19.56 31.32
CA LYS A 639 7.21 20.05 32.27
C LYS A 639 8.49 19.22 32.21
N ARG A 640 8.38 17.89 32.15
CA ARG A 640 9.53 16.97 32.03
C ARG A 640 10.27 17.21 30.71
N GLY A 641 9.54 17.30 29.60
CA GLY A 641 10.09 17.55 28.26
C GLY A 641 10.79 18.90 28.13
N ILE A 642 10.20 19.99 28.63
CA ILE A 642 10.82 21.33 28.61
C ILE A 642 12.14 21.32 29.39
N ARG A 643 12.15 20.69 30.57
CA ARG A 643 13.38 20.53 31.36
C ARG A 643 14.44 19.70 30.63
N ALA A 644 14.03 18.63 29.94
CA ALA A 644 14.92 17.83 29.13
C ALA A 644 15.52 18.63 27.96
N MET A 645 14.69 19.32 27.15
CA MET A 645 15.17 20.17 26.06
C MET A 645 16.16 21.23 26.53
N ALA A 646 15.84 21.94 27.62
CA ALA A 646 16.72 22.96 28.18
C ALA A 646 18.06 22.38 28.67
N PHE A 647 18.03 21.18 29.27
CA PHE A 647 19.23 20.51 29.76
C PHE A 647 20.17 20.03 28.63
N PHE A 648 19.60 19.58 27.51
CA PHE A 648 20.38 19.14 26.34
C PHE A 648 20.72 20.29 25.38
N GLY A 649 20.25 21.52 25.63
CA GLY A 649 20.55 22.69 24.81
C GLY A 649 19.70 22.81 23.53
N GLY A 650 18.57 22.11 23.46
CA GLY A 650 17.61 22.21 22.35
C GLY A 650 16.60 23.34 22.52
N ASP A 651 15.90 23.71 21.44
CA ASP A 651 14.85 24.72 21.44
C ASP A 651 13.52 24.19 22.06
N PRO A 652 13.07 24.71 23.23
CA PRO A 652 11.84 24.25 23.86
C PRO A 652 10.56 24.88 23.28
N SER A 653 10.67 25.76 22.27
CA SER A 653 9.54 26.57 21.77
C SER A 653 8.31 25.74 21.39
N SER A 654 8.49 24.59 20.73
CA SER A 654 7.37 23.72 20.35
C SER A 654 6.62 23.12 21.55
N LEU A 655 7.34 22.75 22.61
CA LEU A 655 6.74 22.25 23.86
C LEU A 655 6.09 23.40 24.65
N TRP A 656 6.65 24.60 24.56
CA TRP A 656 6.08 25.80 25.15
C TRP A 656 4.78 26.21 24.46
N ASP A 657 4.72 26.15 23.14
CA ASP A 657 3.51 26.39 22.36
C ASP A 657 2.40 25.41 22.75
N GLU A 658 2.70 24.12 22.89
CA GLU A 658 1.72 23.14 23.38
C GLU A 658 1.28 23.41 24.82
N TRP A 659 2.19 23.82 25.70
CA TRP A 659 1.84 24.24 27.05
C TRP A 659 0.84 25.41 27.03
N THR A 660 1.12 26.44 26.22
CA THR A 660 0.20 27.58 26.10
C THR A 660 -1.15 27.18 25.51
N SER A 661 -1.17 26.30 24.50
CA SER A 661 -2.41 25.79 23.91
C SER A 661 -3.22 24.96 24.89
N LEU A 662 -2.59 24.20 25.78
CA LEU A 662 -3.25 23.34 26.75
C LEU A 662 -3.87 24.16 27.90
N VAL A 663 -3.15 25.18 28.38
CA VAL A 663 -3.63 26.08 29.44
C VAL A 663 -4.73 27.01 28.94
N ALA A 664 -4.81 27.23 27.62
CA ALA A 664 -5.89 28.00 26.99
C ALA A 664 -7.22 27.24 26.85
N ILE A 665 -7.29 25.95 27.22
CA ILE A 665 -8.54 25.19 27.22
C ILE A 665 -9.47 25.80 28.29
N PRO A 666 -10.62 26.39 27.91
CA PRO A 666 -11.55 26.92 28.88
C PRO A 666 -12.13 25.75 29.67
N VAL A 667 -11.68 25.60 30.92
CA VAL A 667 -12.36 24.74 31.87
C VAL A 667 -13.62 25.51 32.25
N ASP A 668 -14.77 25.12 31.69
CA ASP A 668 -16.06 25.58 32.18
C ASP A 668 -16.07 25.31 33.69
N SER A 669 -15.97 26.39 34.47
CA SER A 669 -16.10 26.32 35.91
C SER A 669 -17.48 25.74 36.16
N THR A 670 -17.53 24.47 36.51
CA THR A 670 -18.72 23.81 37.04
C THR A 670 -19.33 24.75 38.05
N LYS A 671 -20.62 25.06 37.83
CA LYS A 671 -21.48 25.82 38.72
C LYS A 671 -21.04 25.59 40.17
N GLN A 672 -20.58 26.67 40.80
CA GLN A 672 -20.44 26.76 42.25
C GLN A 672 -21.80 26.43 42.87
N LEU A 673 -22.02 25.15 43.17
CA LEU A 673 -22.93 24.75 44.23
C LEU A 673 -22.16 25.03 45.51
N TYR A 674 -22.44 26.21 46.07
CA TYR A 674 -22.14 26.53 47.45
C TYR A 674 -22.63 25.37 48.33
N SER A 675 -21.70 24.77 49.07
CA SER A 675 -21.97 24.34 50.42
C SER A 675 -20.75 24.74 51.23
N ASP A 676 -20.95 25.72 52.11
CA ASP A 676 -20.09 25.96 53.25
C ASP A 676 -19.88 24.64 54.00
N GLU A 677 -18.63 24.29 54.24
CA GLU A 677 -18.06 24.06 55.57
C GLU A 677 -16.67 23.43 55.46
N PHE A 678 -15.78 23.88 56.36
CA PHE A 678 -14.38 23.49 56.57
C PHE A 678 -13.30 24.25 55.79
N ALA A 679 -12.90 25.35 56.41
CA ALA A 679 -11.53 25.86 56.38
C ALA A 679 -10.57 24.88 57.09
N ASP A 680 -9.44 24.57 56.46
CA ASP A 680 -8.09 25.04 56.85
C ASP A 680 -7.01 24.05 56.36
N GLY A 681 -5.94 24.55 55.74
CA GLY A 681 -4.82 23.72 55.26
C GLY A 681 -4.36 23.97 53.81
N ALA A 682 -3.71 25.13 53.59
CA ALA A 682 -2.70 25.40 52.56
C ALA A 682 -2.71 24.59 51.23
N HIS A 683 -3.54 25.00 50.29
CA HIS A 683 -3.28 24.85 48.86
C HIS A 683 -3.12 26.24 48.22
N PRO A 684 -2.09 26.49 47.39
CA PRO A 684 -2.01 27.76 46.66
C PRO A 684 -3.11 27.81 45.60
N ARG A 685 -4.01 28.79 45.75
CA ARG A 685 -4.99 29.24 44.75
C ARG A 685 -4.29 29.82 43.50
N PRO A 686 -4.99 29.88 42.34
CA PRO A 686 -4.39 30.02 41.02
C PRO A 686 -3.94 31.45 40.73
N LEU A 687 -2.76 31.59 40.11
CA LEU A 687 -2.31 32.85 39.53
C LEU A 687 -2.63 32.83 38.02
N LEU A 688 -3.83 33.28 37.66
CA LEU A 688 -4.15 33.76 36.32
C LEU A 688 -4.32 35.28 36.43
N GLY A 689 -3.46 36.00 35.73
CA GLY A 689 -3.47 37.45 35.69
C GLY A 689 -3.11 37.96 34.30
N TYR A 690 -3.90 37.59 33.29
CA TYR A 690 -4.02 38.36 32.05
C TYR A 690 -5.47 38.25 31.55
N THR A 691 -6.20 39.35 31.70
CA THR A 691 -7.50 39.59 31.07
C THR A 691 -7.25 40.01 29.61
N VAL A 692 -7.72 39.21 28.66
CA VAL A 692 -7.87 39.66 27.28
C VAL A 692 -9.23 40.40 27.20
N PRO A 693 -9.29 41.65 26.70
CA PRO A 693 -10.56 42.36 26.59
C PRO A 693 -11.43 41.71 25.50
N PRO A 694 -12.77 41.78 25.63
CA PRO A 694 -13.66 41.17 24.65
C PRO A 694 -13.59 41.96 23.33
N PRO A 695 -13.43 41.32 22.16
CA PRO A 695 -13.62 42.02 20.91
C PRO A 695 -15.12 42.25 20.70
N THR A 696 -15.54 43.49 20.94
CA THR A 696 -16.79 44.07 20.45
C THR A 696 -16.91 43.83 18.94
N GLY A 697 -18.09 43.39 18.49
CA GLY A 697 -18.34 43.07 17.09
C GLY A 697 -18.25 44.28 16.15
N SER A 698 -17.71 44.04 14.95
CA SER A 698 -18.17 44.59 13.66
C SER A 698 -17.19 44.19 12.54
N ARG A 699 -17.76 43.69 11.44
CA ARG A 699 -17.18 43.35 10.13
C ARG A 699 -16.29 42.10 10.02
N ALA A 700 -16.93 41.04 9.51
CA ALA A 700 -16.29 39.92 8.84
C ALA A 700 -15.34 40.36 7.71
N PRO A 701 -14.10 39.87 7.67
CA PRO A 701 -13.40 39.66 6.42
C PRO A 701 -13.72 38.25 5.92
N ARG A 702 -13.92 38.19 4.60
CA ARG A 702 -14.22 37.00 3.82
C ARG A 702 -13.30 35.83 4.15
N GLN A 703 -13.91 34.65 4.18
CA GLN A 703 -13.30 33.35 3.95
C GLN A 703 -12.21 33.44 2.87
N SER A 704 -10.99 33.06 3.20
CA SER A 704 -10.10 32.40 2.25
C SER A 704 -10.03 30.94 2.67
N ALA A 705 -10.69 30.09 1.90
CA ALA A 705 -10.44 28.66 1.88
C ALA A 705 -8.99 28.44 1.44
N THR A 706 -8.06 28.32 2.39
CA THR A 706 -6.72 27.82 2.09
C THR A 706 -6.78 26.30 2.18
N ALA A 707 -6.88 25.71 0.99
CA ALA A 707 -6.68 24.29 0.75
C ALA A 707 -5.29 23.88 1.26
N GLY A 708 -5.24 23.18 2.39
CA GLY A 708 -4.06 22.40 2.78
C GLY A 708 -4.01 21.14 1.92
N GLY A 709 -3.42 21.27 0.74
CA GLY A 709 -3.29 20.19 -0.23
C GLY A 709 -2.03 19.37 0.00
N LEU A 710 -2.01 18.13 -0.51
CA LEU A 710 -0.82 17.28 -0.62
C LEU A 710 0.39 18.03 -1.22
N ASP A 711 0.13 19.04 -2.05
CA ASP A 711 1.12 19.92 -2.65
C ASP A 711 1.90 20.75 -1.62
N ASP A 712 1.28 21.20 -0.52
CA ASP A 712 1.96 21.98 0.52
C ASP A 712 2.90 21.08 1.35
N LEU A 713 2.47 19.86 1.66
CA LEU A 713 3.29 18.83 2.33
C LEU A 713 4.44 18.34 1.44
N CYS A 714 4.21 18.18 0.14
CA CYS A 714 5.25 17.83 -0.83
C CYS A 714 6.18 19.01 -1.17
N TRP A 715 5.75 20.26 -0.96
CA TRP A 715 6.58 21.44 -1.09
C TRP A 715 7.48 21.60 0.14
N GLU A 716 6.94 21.54 1.36
CA GLU A 716 7.70 21.59 2.61
C GLU A 716 8.79 20.50 2.65
N ARG A 717 8.45 19.26 2.29
CA ARG A 717 9.41 18.14 2.21
C ARG A 717 10.51 18.36 1.16
N ARG A 718 10.20 18.99 0.03
CA ARG A 718 11.21 19.34 -1.00
C ARG A 718 12.12 20.48 -0.55
N SER A 719 11.62 21.44 0.23
CA SER A 719 12.45 22.48 0.85
C SER A 719 13.36 21.92 1.93
N VAL A 720 12.88 21.02 2.80
CA VAL A 720 13.70 20.38 3.84
C VAL A 720 14.79 19.50 3.21
N ALA A 721 14.47 18.72 2.18
CA ALA A 721 15.47 17.92 1.44
C ALA A 721 16.49 18.79 0.68
N LYS A 722 16.10 19.97 0.18
CA LYS A 722 17.03 20.95 -0.42
C LYS A 722 17.93 21.59 0.62
N VAL A 723 17.43 21.87 1.83
CA VAL A 723 18.22 22.41 2.95
C VAL A 723 19.26 21.39 3.41
N PHE A 724 18.89 20.12 3.55
CA PHE A 724 19.83 19.04 3.86
C PHE A 724 20.91 18.84 2.77
N ARG A 725 20.56 18.90 1.48
CA ARG A 725 21.55 18.83 0.40
C ARG A 725 22.47 20.06 0.33
N LYS A 726 21.98 21.25 0.69
CA LYS A 726 22.82 22.46 0.76
C LYS A 726 23.79 22.41 1.93
N GLY A 727 23.37 21.84 3.07
CA GLY A 727 24.22 21.63 4.25
C GLY A 727 25.42 20.72 3.99
N SER A 728 25.26 19.68 3.15
CA SER A 728 26.38 18.80 2.77
C SER A 728 27.29 19.35 1.66
N ALA A 729 26.88 20.40 0.95
CA ALA A 729 27.67 20.99 -0.14
C ALA A 729 28.55 22.17 0.30
N THR A 730 28.36 22.70 1.51
CA THR A 730 29.11 23.88 2.03
C THR A 730 30.39 23.55 2.82
N CYS A 731 30.85 22.29 2.86
CA CYS A 731 32.13 21.95 3.51
C CYS A 731 33.32 21.74 2.55
N ILE A 732 33.21 22.10 1.27
CA ILE A 732 34.32 22.01 0.32
C ILE A 732 34.43 23.31 -0.48
N SER A 733 34.96 24.36 0.15
CA SER A 733 35.60 25.51 -0.52
C SER A 733 35.92 26.58 0.52
N GLU A 734 37.12 26.54 1.08
CA GLU A 734 37.99 27.73 1.26
C GLU A 734 39.32 27.27 1.87
N GLY A 735 40.35 27.22 1.03
CA GLY A 735 41.74 27.16 1.48
C GLY A 735 42.30 28.57 1.64
N VAL A 736 43.32 28.71 2.49
CA VAL A 736 44.66 29.27 2.15
C VAL A 736 45.52 29.42 3.42
N SER A 737 46.67 28.72 3.39
CA SER A 737 48.01 29.09 3.88
C SER A 737 48.38 29.09 5.38
N GLY A 738 49.48 28.39 5.69
CA GLY A 738 50.42 28.78 6.75
C GLY A 738 51.14 27.62 7.46
N ASP A 739 52.34 27.27 6.98
CA ASP A 739 53.29 26.31 7.57
C ASP A 739 53.71 26.59 9.04
N HIS A 740 53.94 25.55 9.85
CA HIS A 740 55.28 25.12 10.29
C HIS A 740 55.26 24.03 11.39
N HIS A 741 56.20 23.08 11.22
CA HIS A 741 56.72 22.03 12.11
C HIS A 741 56.53 22.16 13.63
N VAL A 742 56.35 21.03 14.33
CA VAL A 742 57.36 20.38 15.20
C VAL A 742 56.87 18.98 15.67
N THR A 743 57.86 18.11 15.82
CA THR A 743 57.96 16.68 16.14
C THR A 743 57.36 16.18 17.48
N SER A 744 56.98 14.89 17.45
CA SER A 744 56.94 13.77 18.43
C SER A 744 57.63 13.91 19.82
N PRO A 745 57.56 12.94 20.79
CA PRO A 745 56.90 11.61 20.81
C PRO A 745 56.27 11.18 22.18
N LEU A 746 55.69 9.96 22.19
CA LEU A 746 55.57 8.94 23.27
C LEU A 746 55.77 9.37 24.73
N ASP A 747 54.82 9.00 25.61
CA ASP A 747 55.19 8.17 26.76
C ASP A 747 54.05 7.29 27.30
N THR A 748 54.41 6.04 27.54
CA THR A 748 53.65 4.94 28.14
C THR A 748 53.56 5.08 29.65
N ARG A 749 52.37 4.93 30.23
CA ARG A 749 52.23 4.46 31.62
C ARG A 749 50.96 3.65 31.84
N GLN A 750 51.14 2.35 31.99
CA GLN A 750 50.21 1.44 32.64
C GLN A 750 50.04 1.83 34.11
N CYS A 751 48.82 1.71 34.65
CA CYS A 751 48.48 0.93 35.86
C CYS A 751 47.05 1.27 36.31
N GLY A 752 46.23 0.25 36.56
CA GLY A 752 45.02 0.37 37.36
C GLY A 752 43.82 -0.38 36.79
N ASP A 753 43.79 -1.70 37.00
CA ASP A 753 42.56 -2.47 36.99
C ASP A 753 41.62 -1.93 38.07
N GLU A 754 40.43 -1.45 37.68
CA GLU A 754 39.26 -1.42 38.55
C GLU A 754 38.05 -1.95 37.77
N GLU A 755 37.67 -3.18 38.14
CA GLU A 755 36.38 -3.78 37.81
C GLU A 755 35.24 -2.83 38.24
N SER A 756 34.51 -2.28 37.28
CA SER A 756 33.22 -1.64 37.52
C SER A 756 32.13 -2.40 36.78
N GLY A 757 31.35 -3.14 37.56
CA GLY A 757 30.23 -3.95 37.07
C GLY A 757 29.15 -3.08 36.43
N ILE A 758 29.05 -3.18 35.10
CA ILE A 758 27.88 -2.71 34.36
C ILE A 758 26.74 -3.70 34.62
N ARG A 759 25.74 -3.26 35.37
CA ARG A 759 24.47 -3.98 35.55
C ARG A 759 23.78 -4.14 34.20
N GLN A 760 23.74 -5.37 33.69
CA GLN A 760 22.82 -5.77 32.63
C GLN A 760 21.38 -5.55 33.10
N LEU A 761 20.63 -4.69 32.40
CA LEU A 761 19.19 -4.53 32.57
C LEU A 761 18.51 -5.79 32.02
N LYS A 762 17.99 -6.60 32.95
CA LYS A 762 17.24 -7.82 32.66
C LYS A 762 15.93 -7.50 31.91
N LYS A 763 15.74 -8.22 30.80
CA LYS A 763 14.48 -8.80 30.29
C LYS A 763 13.20 -8.40 31.02
N ALA A 764 12.33 -7.70 30.31
CA ALA A 764 10.88 -7.80 30.46
C ALA A 764 10.24 -8.13 29.10
N ARG A 765 10.21 -9.44 28.78
CA ARG A 765 9.28 -10.02 27.79
C ARG A 765 8.63 -11.22 28.46
N LEU A 766 7.31 -11.18 28.60
CA LEU A 766 6.32 -12.28 28.50
C LEU A 766 4.99 -11.78 29.08
N ASP A 767 4.12 -11.23 28.22
CA ASP A 767 2.78 -11.75 27.85
C ASP A 767 2.03 -10.75 26.95
#